data_AF-A0A1G8L082-F1
#
_entry.id   AF-A0A1G8L082-F1
#
_cell.length_a   1.000
_cell.length_b   1.000
_cell.length_c   1.000
_cell.angle_alpha   90.00
_cell.angle_beta   90.00
_cell.angle_gamma   90.00
#
_symmetry.space_group_name_H-M   'P 1'
#
loop_
_entity.id
_entity.type
_entity.pdbx_description
1 polymer ?
#
loop_
_entity_poly.entity_id
_entity_poly.type
_entity_poly.pdbx_seq_one_letter_code
_entity_poly.pdbx_strand_id
1 'polypeptide(L)'
;MSDQKNDPKIERRKNEILGLFLITFAAISYFAIFSNSAGLLGDYMSRGYYFLVGSGSYILPLLFVYWGIQLIRSKTIKFSAQFLGLIISFIAIISIINLNEGGNLFLNTPQNAAGGVIGGAITYFLVELFAVNGAYIILSVLLLIGILLLFDLFLHNIFRKTKAVISSFNQLLRNLKENIISFFSSLTLGRFNIFAKLKENRKQKKEKKKNDLNKPELESKNIVEEKNTGGSTEVQVENAKNNKSSKTAKMKDKKNKNKKSSRTKKEIEEEKNKEITEDFDISKDQSKDIKGQGEKHGDYTLPGISLLNDSGKKKVKLANKSELLEETLNSFGVEAKVINVNHGPTITRYEIQPATGVKVSKIVNLSDDIALALAARDVRIEAPIPGKAAVGIEVPHGNDITVSFRDVIVSEEFQKAEDKLTLALGKGIDGDTAVFNLAKMPHLLVAGATGSGKSVCINTLISSILYRATPEEVKLLLIDPKKVELNIYQGLPHLITPVVTDSKKAANVLKLVVEEMENRYDLFSDTGSRGIESYNEKLDDPEDKMPYIVVIIDELSDLMMVAANEVEDNICRLAQMSRAAGIHLIIATQRPSVDVITGLIKANIPSRISFAVSSATDSRTILDMGGAEKLLGKGDMLFAPVGMQKPQRIQGAFLTDKEISDITAFVKDQATAEYKIEKDDIKEVELSIIDDEQDELYEEAVKLVVKYRASISMLQRRLHIGHSRAARLIDSMEEDGIVGPYAGSKPRQVLVEEDDLEAILNGEYDNEAEAEEKNNTQNS
;
A
#
# COMPACT_ATOMS: atom_id res chain seq x y z
N MET A 1 -27.40 5.61 -4.19
CA MET A 1 -27.24 6.91 -3.51
C MET A 1 -25.90 6.93 -2.80
N SER A 2 -24.88 7.61 -3.34
CA SER A 2 -23.53 7.60 -2.72
C SER A 2 -22.59 8.74 -3.13
N ASP A 3 -22.92 9.56 -4.13
CA ASP A 3 -22.11 10.74 -4.51
C ASP A 3 -22.29 11.93 -3.55
N GLN A 4 -21.72 11.78 -2.35
CA GLN A 4 -21.40 12.89 -1.44
C GLN A 4 -19.94 12.80 -0.96
N LYS A 5 -19.00 12.52 -1.88
CA LYS A 5 -17.56 12.70 -1.60
C LYS A 5 -17.22 14.18 -1.52
N ASN A 6 -17.12 14.65 -0.28
CA ASN A 6 -16.53 15.91 0.18
C ASN A 6 -17.05 17.20 -0.50
N ASP A 7 -18.26 17.65 -0.13
CA ASP A 7 -18.50 19.09 -0.07
C ASP A 7 -17.50 19.70 0.94
N PRO A 8 -16.63 20.65 0.54
CA PRO A 8 -15.65 21.26 1.44
C PRO A 8 -16.30 21.99 2.63
N LYS A 9 -17.60 22.30 2.61
CA LYS A 9 -18.35 22.77 3.79
C LYS A 9 -18.57 21.67 4.83
N ILE A 10 -18.77 20.42 4.41
CA ILE A 10 -18.95 19.27 5.31
C ILE A 10 -17.60 18.90 5.95
N GLU A 11 -16.53 18.83 5.16
CA GLU A 11 -15.19 18.55 5.69
C GLU A 11 -14.74 19.65 6.67
N ARG A 12 -14.95 20.93 6.32
CA ARG A 12 -14.71 22.05 7.24
C ARG A 12 -15.54 21.96 8.52
N ARG A 13 -16.84 21.61 8.45
CA ARG A 13 -17.68 21.42 9.64
C ARG A 13 -17.18 20.28 10.53
N LYS A 14 -16.68 19.18 9.95
CA LYS A 14 -16.04 18.08 10.71
C LYS A 14 -14.80 18.60 11.45
N ASN A 15 -13.95 19.41 10.81
CA ASN A 15 -12.77 19.99 11.44
C ASN A 15 -13.11 21.00 12.56
N GLU A 16 -14.14 21.83 12.33
CA GLU A 16 -14.63 22.79 13.34
C GLU A 16 -15.22 22.08 14.57
N ILE A 17 -15.97 20.98 14.38
CA ILE A 17 -16.49 20.13 15.47
C ILE A 17 -15.35 19.41 16.21
N LEU A 18 -14.43 18.76 15.48
CA LEU A 18 -13.31 18.00 16.08
C LEU A 18 -12.33 18.92 16.82
N GLY A 19 -12.09 20.13 16.30
CA GLY A 19 -11.25 21.13 16.96
C GLY A 19 -11.92 21.72 18.20
N LEU A 20 -13.24 21.94 18.18
CA LEU A 20 -14.00 22.34 19.37
C LEU A 20 -13.98 21.22 20.43
N PHE A 21 -14.16 19.96 20.03
CA PHE A 21 -14.06 18.80 20.91
C PHE A 21 -12.68 18.72 21.58
N LEU A 22 -11.59 18.91 20.83
CA LEU A 22 -10.24 18.94 21.41
C LEU A 22 -10.02 20.11 22.38
N ILE A 23 -10.63 21.28 22.17
CA ILE A 23 -10.56 22.41 23.12
C ILE A 23 -11.35 22.08 24.40
N THR A 24 -12.52 21.46 24.30
CA THR A 24 -13.30 21.00 25.47
C THR A 24 -12.54 19.90 26.22
N PHE A 25 -11.96 18.94 25.51
CA PHE A 25 -11.14 17.87 26.08
C PHE A 25 -9.85 18.41 26.73
N ALA A 26 -9.27 19.48 26.18
CA ALA A 26 -8.17 20.20 26.79
C ALA A 26 -8.57 20.89 28.10
N ALA A 27 -9.74 21.52 28.16
CA ALA A 27 -10.26 22.12 29.38
C ALA A 27 -10.53 21.07 30.47
N ILE A 28 -11.15 19.94 30.10
CA ILE A 28 -11.35 18.79 31.01
C ILE A 28 -10.00 18.26 31.50
N SER A 29 -9.02 18.09 30.60
CA SER A 29 -7.67 17.64 30.95
C SER A 29 -6.93 18.64 31.85
N TYR A 30 -7.11 19.94 31.64
CA TYR A 30 -6.58 20.98 32.52
C TYR A 30 -7.17 20.87 33.92
N PHE A 31 -8.49 20.74 34.05
CA PHE A 31 -9.10 20.52 35.37
C PHE A 31 -8.64 19.20 35.99
N ALA A 32 -8.53 18.10 35.24
CA ALA A 32 -8.04 16.82 35.75
C ALA A 32 -6.59 16.86 36.27
N ILE A 33 -5.71 17.68 35.68
CA ILE A 33 -4.29 17.78 36.08
C ILE A 33 -4.07 18.84 37.17
N PHE A 34 -4.81 19.95 37.14
CA PHE A 34 -4.58 21.12 38.01
C PHE A 34 -5.67 21.35 39.08
N SER A 35 -6.68 20.49 39.19
CA SER A 35 -7.80 20.66 40.13
C SER A 35 -8.42 19.35 40.61
N ASN A 36 -8.55 19.19 41.93
CA ASN A 36 -9.23 18.05 42.57
C ASN A 36 -10.78 18.08 42.37
N SER A 37 -11.29 18.84 41.40
CA SER A 37 -12.72 19.04 41.13
C SER A 37 -13.21 18.36 39.85
N ALA A 38 -12.34 17.63 39.14
CA ALA A 38 -12.69 16.93 37.90
C ALA A 38 -13.43 15.58 38.11
N GLY A 39 -13.61 15.16 39.36
CA GLY A 39 -14.33 13.94 39.74
C GLY A 39 -13.63 12.65 39.31
N LEU A 40 -14.31 11.52 39.50
CA LEU A 40 -13.75 10.18 39.33
C LEU A 40 -13.12 9.95 37.95
N LEU A 41 -13.74 10.44 36.87
CA LEU A 41 -13.17 10.39 35.52
C LEU A 41 -11.88 11.22 35.40
N GLY A 42 -11.85 12.41 36.00
CA GLY A 42 -10.67 13.27 36.05
C GLY A 42 -9.49 12.61 36.76
N ASP A 43 -9.73 11.97 37.91
CA ASP A 43 -8.68 11.29 38.68
C ASP A 43 -8.07 10.09 37.91
N TYR A 44 -8.86 9.39 37.09
CA TYR A 44 -8.36 8.35 36.20
C TYR A 44 -7.60 8.93 34.99
N MET A 45 -8.12 9.98 34.35
CA MET A 45 -7.41 10.67 33.25
C MET A 45 -6.07 11.24 33.71
N SER A 46 -6.03 11.88 34.88
CA SER A 46 -4.81 12.44 35.47
C SER A 46 -3.77 11.36 35.74
N ARG A 47 -4.14 10.28 36.43
CA ARG A 47 -3.27 9.11 36.66
C ARG A 47 -2.77 8.49 35.36
N GLY A 48 -3.63 8.35 34.34
CA GLY A 48 -3.26 7.88 33.01
C GLY A 48 -2.22 8.78 32.31
N TYR A 49 -2.39 10.10 32.39
CA TYR A 49 -1.43 11.04 31.82
C TYR A 49 -0.07 11.02 32.53
N TYR A 50 -0.03 10.98 33.87
CA TYR A 50 1.24 10.84 34.60
C TYR A 50 1.92 9.49 34.32
N PHE A 51 1.17 8.39 34.23
CA PHE A 51 1.72 7.08 33.85
C PHE A 51 2.35 7.09 32.45
N LEU A 52 1.67 7.68 31.46
CA LEU A 52 2.15 7.68 30.08
C LEU A 52 3.33 8.66 29.83
N VAL A 53 3.26 9.89 30.35
CA VAL A 53 4.19 10.98 30.00
C VAL A 53 4.79 11.73 31.21
N GLY A 54 4.54 11.28 32.44
CA GLY A 54 5.11 11.86 33.66
C GLY A 54 4.79 13.35 33.82
N SER A 55 5.81 14.14 34.14
CA SER A 55 5.77 15.61 34.23
C SER A 55 5.43 16.29 32.89
N GLY A 56 5.42 15.55 31.77
CA GLY A 56 4.89 16.02 30.49
C GLY A 56 3.36 16.22 30.50
N SER A 57 2.64 15.65 31.47
CA SER A 57 1.18 15.74 31.59
C SER A 57 0.70 17.20 31.63
N TYR A 58 1.36 18.06 32.41
CA TYR A 58 1.08 19.50 32.54
C TYR A 58 1.05 20.26 31.20
N ILE A 59 1.75 19.76 30.17
CA ILE A 59 1.85 20.39 28.85
C ILE A 59 0.74 19.90 27.90
N LEU A 60 0.18 18.69 28.10
CA LEU A 60 -0.84 18.11 27.22
C LEU A 60 -2.07 19.02 26.97
N PRO A 61 -2.67 19.71 27.97
CA PRO A 61 -3.78 20.63 27.71
C PRO A 61 -3.44 21.74 26.73
N LEU A 62 -2.22 22.29 26.78
CA LEU A 62 -1.77 23.35 25.88
C LEU A 62 -1.58 22.81 24.44
N LEU A 63 -1.13 21.56 24.29
CA LEU A 63 -1.04 20.91 22.98
C LEU A 63 -2.43 20.66 22.38
N PHE A 64 -3.38 20.14 23.17
CA PHE A 64 -4.76 19.94 22.71
C PHE A 64 -5.46 21.26 22.31
N VAL A 65 -5.25 22.36 23.05
CA VAL A 65 -5.72 23.71 22.64
C VAL A 65 -5.07 24.15 21.33
N TYR A 66 -3.75 24.03 21.20
CA TYR A 66 -3.03 24.41 19.97
C TYR A 66 -3.57 23.67 18.75
N TRP A 67 -3.75 22.34 18.85
CA TRP A 67 -4.31 21.52 17.78
C TRP A 67 -5.77 21.84 17.48
N GLY A 68 -6.61 22.03 18.50
CA GLY A 68 -8.02 22.36 18.28
C GLY A 68 -8.18 23.67 17.50
N ILE A 69 -7.36 24.68 17.82
CA ILE A 69 -7.26 25.93 17.06
C ILE A 69 -6.76 25.67 15.62
N GLN A 70 -5.76 24.81 15.42
CA GLN A 70 -5.26 24.48 14.08
C GLN A 70 -6.30 23.72 13.22
N LEU A 71 -7.07 22.79 13.80
CA LEU A 71 -8.17 22.11 13.10
C LEU A 71 -9.29 23.08 12.71
N ILE A 72 -9.73 23.95 13.61
CA ILE A 72 -10.72 25.01 13.30
C ILE A 72 -10.23 25.92 12.16
N ARG A 73 -8.91 26.10 12.01
CA ARG A 73 -8.29 26.90 10.94
C ARG A 73 -8.00 26.08 9.66
N SER A 74 -8.09 24.75 9.69
CA SER A 74 -7.73 23.88 8.57
C SER A 74 -8.93 23.56 7.68
N LYS A 75 -8.73 23.64 6.36
CA LYS A 75 -9.77 23.28 5.37
C LYS A 75 -9.90 21.77 5.16
N THR A 76 -8.87 21.01 5.50
CA THR A 76 -8.74 19.56 5.29
C THR A 76 -7.86 18.98 6.39
N ILE A 77 -8.16 17.78 6.89
CA ILE A 77 -7.28 17.10 7.85
C ILE A 77 -6.03 16.62 7.10
N LYS A 78 -4.89 17.31 7.30
CA LYS A 78 -3.57 16.87 6.85
C LYS A 78 -2.62 16.93 8.03
N PHE A 79 -1.91 15.83 8.28
CA PHE A 79 -0.80 15.80 9.23
C PHE A 79 0.31 16.71 8.70
N SER A 80 0.40 17.92 9.25
CA SER A 80 1.34 18.93 8.77
C SER A 80 2.73 18.73 9.37
N ALA A 81 3.76 19.29 8.73
CA ALA A 81 5.12 19.27 9.26
C ALA A 81 5.19 19.84 10.70
N GLN A 82 4.41 20.89 10.99
CA GLN A 82 4.34 21.50 12.32
C GLN A 82 3.78 20.55 13.39
N PHE A 83 2.81 19.70 13.03
CA PHE A 83 2.28 18.68 13.93
C PHE A 83 3.31 17.58 14.23
N LEU A 84 4.00 17.06 13.20
CA LEU A 84 5.09 16.10 13.40
C LEU A 84 6.22 16.71 14.26
N GLY A 85 6.57 17.98 14.02
CA GLY A 85 7.53 18.72 14.81
C GLY A 85 7.12 18.89 16.29
N LEU A 86 5.83 19.08 16.55
CA LEU A 86 5.25 19.15 17.90
C LEU A 86 5.36 17.80 18.64
N ILE A 87 5.05 16.67 17.98
CA ILE A 87 5.28 15.34 18.58
C ILE A 87 6.77 15.14 18.90
N ILE A 88 7.66 15.36 17.93
CA ILE A 88 9.10 15.12 18.10
C ILE A 88 9.67 16.00 19.22
N SER A 89 9.26 17.28 19.30
CA SER A 89 9.67 18.18 20.38
C SER A 89 9.17 17.71 21.74
N PHE A 90 7.90 17.30 21.85
CA PHE A 90 7.31 16.84 23.10
C PHE A 90 7.97 15.54 23.60
N ILE A 91 8.16 14.56 22.71
CA ILE A 91 8.87 13.31 23.00
C ILE A 91 10.31 13.58 23.45
N ALA A 92 11.03 14.47 22.76
CA ALA A 92 12.39 14.84 23.15
C ALA A 92 12.42 15.51 24.54
N ILE A 93 11.47 16.40 24.85
CA ILE A 93 11.38 17.07 26.16
C ILE A 93 11.12 16.07 27.28
N ILE A 94 10.13 15.17 27.18
CA ILE A 94 9.85 14.20 28.26
C ILE A 94 11.00 13.21 28.45
N SER A 95 11.71 12.85 27.37
CA SER A 95 12.90 11.98 27.44
C SER A 95 14.09 12.68 28.11
N ILE A 96 14.33 13.97 27.80
CA ILE A 96 15.37 14.79 28.44
C ILE A 96 15.08 14.98 29.93
N ILE A 97 13.82 15.22 30.31
CA ILE A 97 13.38 15.30 31.71
C ILE A 97 13.70 13.97 32.43
N ASN A 98 13.31 12.83 31.84
CA ASN A 98 13.58 11.50 32.39
C ASN A 98 15.08 11.15 32.47
N LEU A 99 15.91 11.69 31.58
CA LEU A 99 17.36 11.50 31.61
C LEU A 99 18.03 12.36 32.69
N ASN A 100 17.51 13.56 32.93
CA ASN A 100 18.03 14.52 33.91
C ASN A 100 17.70 14.14 35.36
N GLU A 101 16.59 13.47 35.62
CA GLU A 101 16.23 12.94 36.96
C GLU A 101 16.94 11.60 37.30
N GLY A 102 17.98 11.24 36.55
CA GLY A 102 18.87 10.11 36.85
C GLY A 102 18.35 8.78 36.29
N GLY A 103 18.11 8.73 34.98
CA GLY A 103 17.41 7.65 34.26
C GLY A 103 18.05 6.25 34.31
N ASN A 104 17.97 5.60 35.48
CA ASN A 104 18.34 4.20 35.74
C ASN A 104 17.38 3.60 36.78
N LEU A 105 16.14 3.27 36.37
CA LEU A 105 15.31 2.19 36.95
C LEU A 105 13.97 2.10 36.21
N PHE A 106 13.80 1.09 35.37
CA PHE A 106 12.47 0.67 34.86
C PHE A 106 11.79 -0.32 35.85
N LEU A 107 12.51 -0.77 36.88
CA LEU A 107 12.12 -1.85 37.78
C LEU A 107 11.57 -1.40 39.15
N ASN A 108 11.65 -0.10 39.49
CA ASN A 108 11.08 0.44 40.73
C ASN A 108 10.04 1.52 40.41
N THR A 109 8.77 1.12 40.51
CA THR A 109 7.53 1.93 40.47
C THR A 109 7.40 2.99 39.35
N PRO A 110 6.56 2.76 38.31
CA PRO A 110 6.32 3.73 37.23
C PRO A 110 5.55 5.00 37.67
N GLN A 111 5.29 5.18 38.96
CA GLN A 111 4.73 6.41 39.53
C GLN A 111 5.77 7.52 39.69
N ASN A 112 7.08 7.20 39.69
CA ASN A 112 8.17 8.17 39.87
C ASN A 112 8.96 8.46 38.57
N ALA A 113 8.52 7.96 37.41
CA ALA A 113 9.19 8.20 36.13
C ALA A 113 8.87 9.61 35.60
N ALA A 114 9.83 10.51 35.63
CA ALA A 114 9.64 11.93 35.30
C ALA A 114 9.14 12.19 33.86
N GLY A 115 9.44 11.29 32.91
CA GLY A 115 8.90 11.30 31.54
C GLY A 115 7.81 10.26 31.27
N GLY A 116 7.30 9.58 32.31
CA GLY A 116 6.37 8.46 32.22
C GLY A 116 6.95 7.25 31.48
N VAL A 117 6.11 6.28 31.14
CA VAL A 117 6.50 5.08 30.38
C VAL A 117 7.10 5.45 29.02
N ILE A 118 6.55 6.46 28.32
CA ILE A 118 7.01 6.84 26.97
C ILE A 118 8.41 7.48 27.02
N GLY A 119 8.62 8.47 27.90
CA GLY A 119 9.93 9.09 28.09
C GLY A 119 10.95 8.11 28.67
N GLY A 120 10.53 7.25 29.61
CA GLY A 120 11.35 6.21 30.20
C GLY A 120 11.86 5.19 29.20
N ALA A 121 10.98 4.64 28.35
CA ALA A 121 11.36 3.64 27.34
C ALA A 121 12.31 4.21 26.28
N ILE A 122 12.08 5.45 25.82
CA ILE A 122 12.94 6.11 24.82
C ILE A 122 14.30 6.47 25.42
N THR A 123 14.32 6.97 26.67
CA THR A 123 15.57 7.26 27.37
C THR A 123 16.36 5.98 27.65
N TYR A 124 15.72 4.90 28.10
CA TYR A 124 16.37 3.59 28.28
C TYR A 124 17.02 3.10 26.98
N PHE A 125 16.27 3.07 25.87
CA PHE A 125 16.77 2.63 24.56
C PHE A 125 17.95 3.47 24.05
N LEU A 126 17.93 4.80 24.25
CA LEU A 126 19.04 5.67 23.84
C LEU A 126 20.26 5.59 24.77
N VAL A 127 20.06 5.37 26.07
CA VAL A 127 21.17 5.18 27.03
C VAL A 127 21.85 3.82 26.80
N GLU A 128 21.09 2.75 26.54
CA GLU A 128 21.64 1.43 26.24
C GLU A 128 22.50 1.44 24.95
N LEU A 129 22.05 2.13 23.90
CA LEU A 129 22.74 2.18 22.61
C LEU A 129 23.91 3.19 22.54
N PHE A 130 23.83 4.32 23.25
CA PHE A 130 24.75 5.46 23.05
C PHE A 130 25.32 6.05 24.36
N ALA A 131 25.04 5.44 25.51
CA ALA A 131 25.27 5.98 26.85
C ALA A 131 24.56 7.33 27.10
N VAL A 132 24.56 7.77 28.37
CA VAL A 132 23.92 9.04 28.82
C VAL A 132 24.31 10.24 27.95
N ASN A 133 25.60 10.38 27.62
CA ASN A 133 26.10 11.50 26.82
C ASN A 133 25.62 11.45 25.37
N GLY A 134 25.55 10.27 24.75
CA GLY A 134 25.02 10.11 23.39
C GLY A 134 23.51 10.32 23.32
N ALA A 135 22.77 9.83 24.33
CA ALA A 135 21.34 10.09 24.48
C ALA A 135 21.03 11.60 24.55
N TYR A 136 21.78 12.38 25.34
CA TYR A 136 21.65 13.84 25.37
C TYR A 136 21.88 14.50 24.00
N ILE A 137 22.87 14.06 23.23
CA ILE A 137 23.16 14.60 21.88
C ILE A 137 22.01 14.29 20.93
N ILE A 138 21.55 13.04 20.88
CA ILE A 138 20.47 12.59 19.98
C ILE A 138 19.15 13.31 20.32
N LEU A 139 18.78 13.38 21.61
CA LEU A 139 17.57 14.08 22.05
C LEU A 139 17.65 15.59 21.77
N SER A 140 18.82 16.21 21.90
CA SER A 140 19.01 17.62 21.54
C SER A 140 18.85 17.89 20.04
N VAL A 141 19.33 16.98 19.18
CA VAL A 141 19.15 17.06 17.73
C VAL A 141 17.69 16.82 17.33
N LEU A 142 17.01 15.84 17.95
CA LEU A 142 15.57 15.60 17.74
C LEU A 142 14.74 16.82 18.17
N LEU A 143 15.03 17.41 19.33
CA LEU A 143 14.36 18.64 19.78
C LEU A 143 14.58 19.80 18.80
N LEU A 144 15.80 19.97 18.27
CA LEU A 144 16.08 20.98 17.25
C LEU A 144 15.29 20.75 15.95
N ILE A 145 15.23 19.50 15.46
CA ILE A 145 14.43 19.12 14.28
C ILE A 145 12.94 19.39 14.53
N GLY A 146 12.43 19.01 15.71
CA GLY A 146 11.06 19.25 16.12
C GLY A 146 10.69 20.74 16.12
N ILE A 147 11.57 21.58 16.68
CA ILE A 147 11.40 23.05 16.70
C ILE A 147 11.45 23.64 15.28
N LEU A 148 12.38 23.21 14.43
CA LEU A 148 12.47 23.68 13.05
C LEU A 148 11.19 23.35 12.25
N LEU A 149 10.65 22.13 12.43
CA LEU A 149 9.39 21.69 11.84
C LEU A 149 8.19 22.46 12.39
N LEU A 150 8.11 22.66 13.72
CA LEU A 150 7.01 23.36 14.41
C LEU A 150 6.84 24.81 13.94
N PHE A 151 7.95 25.51 13.68
CA PHE A 151 7.95 26.91 13.23
C PHE A 151 8.10 27.10 11.71
N ASP A 152 8.11 26.01 10.91
CA ASP A 152 8.32 26.04 9.45
C ASP A 152 9.64 26.75 9.03
N LEU A 153 10.69 26.52 9.82
CA LEU A 153 11.97 27.23 9.74
C LEU A 153 12.95 26.52 8.81
N PHE A 154 12.85 26.85 7.51
CA PHE A 154 13.89 26.51 6.54
C PHE A 154 15.25 27.09 6.96
N LEU A 155 16.21 26.22 7.29
CA LEU A 155 17.59 26.59 7.66
C LEU A 155 18.23 27.56 6.65
N HIS A 156 18.00 27.36 5.34
CA HIS A 156 18.53 28.26 4.30
C HIS A 156 17.97 29.70 4.41
N ASN A 157 16.74 29.88 4.91
CA ASN A 157 16.13 31.20 5.10
C ASN A 157 16.64 31.89 6.37
N ILE A 158 17.03 31.12 7.39
CA ILE A 158 17.82 31.63 8.52
C ILE A 158 19.19 32.09 8.00
N PHE A 159 19.94 31.24 7.30
CA PHE A 159 21.27 31.58 6.75
C PHE A 159 21.27 32.74 5.74
N ARG A 160 20.17 32.99 5.02
CA ARG A 160 20.03 34.21 4.18
C ARG A 160 19.73 35.48 4.99
N LYS A 161 19.12 35.38 6.18
CA LYS A 161 18.85 36.53 7.05
C LYS A 161 19.97 36.82 8.05
N THR A 162 20.79 35.84 8.42
CA THR A 162 21.86 36.03 9.44
C THR A 162 22.86 37.12 9.10
N LYS A 163 23.22 37.35 7.82
CA LYS A 163 24.10 38.49 7.46
C LYS A 163 23.55 39.87 7.87
N ALA A 164 22.22 40.03 7.92
CA ALA A 164 21.57 41.27 8.39
C ALA A 164 21.27 41.25 9.90
N VAL A 165 21.00 40.08 10.47
CA VAL A 165 20.70 39.95 11.92
C VAL A 165 21.98 40.02 12.77
N ILE A 166 23.11 39.47 12.31
CA ILE A 166 24.38 39.49 13.06
C ILE A 166 24.93 40.91 13.23
N SER A 167 24.76 41.79 12.23
CA SER A 167 25.15 43.20 12.36
C SER A 167 24.27 43.96 13.37
N SER A 168 22.94 43.76 13.33
CA SER A 168 22.02 44.31 14.33
C SER A 168 22.26 43.74 15.73
N PHE A 169 22.58 42.44 15.85
CA PHE A 169 22.84 41.80 17.14
C PHE A 169 24.18 42.27 17.74
N ASN A 170 25.20 42.54 16.92
CA ASN A 170 26.44 43.17 17.40
C ASN A 170 26.24 44.62 17.86
N GLN A 171 25.32 45.39 17.25
CA GLN A 171 24.92 46.70 17.79
C GLN A 171 24.15 46.56 19.11
N LEU A 172 23.17 45.65 19.17
CA LEU A 172 22.42 45.37 20.40
C LEU A 172 23.33 44.90 21.55
N LEU A 173 24.30 44.03 21.28
CA LEU A 173 25.27 43.57 22.28
C LEU A 173 26.19 44.70 22.79
N ARG A 174 26.56 45.68 21.95
CA ARG A 174 27.31 46.85 22.42
C ARG A 174 26.44 47.74 23.33
N ASN A 175 25.24 48.08 22.88
CA ASN A 175 24.31 48.91 23.65
C ASN A 175 23.85 48.21 24.95
N LEU A 176 23.69 46.88 24.94
CA LEU A 176 23.43 46.09 26.14
C LEU A 176 24.65 46.06 27.05
N LYS A 177 25.87 45.91 26.53
CA LYS A 177 27.08 45.90 27.37
C LYS A 177 27.27 47.24 28.09
N GLU A 178 27.03 48.37 27.43
CA GLU A 178 27.10 49.70 28.06
C GLU A 178 25.99 49.89 29.12
N ASN A 179 24.75 49.49 28.81
CA ASN A 179 23.63 49.57 29.77
C ASN A 179 23.73 48.57 30.93
N ILE A 180 24.34 47.39 30.73
CA ILE A 180 24.59 46.41 31.79
C ILE A 180 25.72 46.90 32.69
N ILE A 181 26.76 47.53 32.15
CA ILE A 181 27.83 48.14 32.94
C ILE A 181 27.28 49.29 33.81
N SER A 182 26.44 50.17 33.26
CA SER A 182 25.82 51.24 34.06
C SER A 182 24.85 50.68 35.12
N PHE A 183 24.02 49.69 34.78
CA PHE A 183 23.09 49.05 35.71
C PHE A 183 23.77 48.26 36.83
N PHE A 184 24.86 47.52 36.55
CA PHE A 184 25.63 46.86 37.61
C PHE A 184 26.39 47.88 38.49
N SER A 185 26.86 49.00 37.93
CA SER A 185 27.55 50.04 38.71
C SER A 185 26.64 50.75 39.72
N SER A 186 25.31 50.72 39.53
CA SER A 186 24.34 51.30 40.47
C SER A 186 23.77 50.30 41.48
N LEU A 187 23.93 48.99 41.26
CA LEU A 187 23.39 47.94 42.16
C LEU A 187 24.38 47.41 43.22
N THR A 188 25.67 47.74 43.15
CA THR A 188 26.68 47.24 44.09
C THR A 188 27.15 48.27 45.11
N LEU A 189 26.22 48.89 45.84
CA LEU A 189 26.54 49.60 47.09
C LEU A 189 25.74 49.03 48.27
N GLY A 190 26.38 48.16 49.06
CA GLY A 190 25.92 47.79 50.40
C GLY A 190 24.94 46.62 50.51
N ARG A 191 25.43 45.37 50.33
CA ARG A 191 25.12 44.21 51.21
C ARG A 191 25.86 42.93 50.75
N PHE A 192 27.09 42.72 51.24
CA PHE A 192 27.58 41.37 51.66
C PHE A 192 28.86 41.42 52.50
N ASN A 193 28.89 42.33 53.48
CA ASN A 193 29.83 42.24 54.59
C ASN A 193 29.21 41.23 55.59
N ILE A 194 29.71 39.99 55.69
CA ILE A 194 29.53 39.04 56.84
C ILE A 194 30.23 37.68 56.62
N PHE A 195 30.50 37.23 55.38
CA PHE A 195 31.30 36.02 55.11
C PHE A 195 32.71 36.30 54.55
N ALA A 196 33.55 35.26 54.51
CA ALA A 196 34.97 35.26 54.11
C ALA A 196 36.00 35.97 55.03
N LYS A 197 35.60 36.68 56.10
CA LYS A 197 36.52 37.20 57.13
C LYS A 197 37.08 36.10 58.06
N LEU A 198 37.72 35.07 57.51
CA LEU A 198 38.49 34.08 58.30
C LEU A 198 39.55 33.25 57.53
N LYS A 199 39.55 33.19 56.18
CA LYS A 199 40.38 32.15 55.49
C LYS A 199 41.13 32.52 54.19
N GLU A 200 41.63 33.75 54.04
CA GLU A 200 42.80 33.94 53.13
C GLU A 200 43.85 34.98 53.55
N ASN A 201 43.82 35.41 54.81
CA ASN A 201 44.84 36.29 55.37
C ASN A 201 46.15 35.52 55.70
N ARG A 202 46.67 34.71 54.75
CA ARG A 202 47.90 33.91 54.89
C ARG A 202 48.51 33.31 53.59
N LYS A 203 48.39 33.94 52.40
CA LYS A 203 49.23 33.55 51.24
C LYS A 203 49.83 34.64 50.34
N GLN A 204 49.42 35.91 50.43
CA GLN A 204 50.19 37.03 49.82
C GLN A 204 51.43 37.47 50.62
N LYS A 205 52.09 36.54 51.34
CA LYS A 205 53.31 36.81 52.13
C LYS A 205 54.43 35.81 51.86
N LYS A 206 54.59 35.44 50.58
CA LYS A 206 55.77 34.82 49.94
C LYS A 206 55.53 34.75 48.42
N GLU A 207 56.44 35.18 47.54
CA GLU A 207 57.52 36.12 47.79
C GLU A 207 57.83 36.94 46.53
N LYS A 208 58.08 38.22 46.79
CA LYS A 208 58.71 39.20 45.91
C LYS A 208 60.21 38.85 45.73
N LYS A 209 60.50 37.71 45.10
CA LYS A 209 61.84 37.21 44.70
C LYS A 209 61.67 36.24 43.51
N LYS A 210 62.59 36.18 42.53
CA LYS A 210 63.55 37.18 42.03
C LYS A 210 64.05 36.68 40.66
N ASN A 211 64.35 37.60 39.74
CA ASN A 211 65.27 37.49 38.57
C ASN A 211 65.44 36.14 37.82
N ASP A 212 65.12 36.20 36.52
CA ASP A 212 66.01 35.87 35.38
C ASP A 212 66.37 34.42 34.95
N LEU A 213 66.27 34.26 33.62
CA LEU A 213 67.13 33.55 32.65
C LEU A 213 67.09 32.00 32.51
N ASN A 214 66.70 31.63 31.28
CA ASN A 214 67.21 30.56 30.39
C ASN A 214 66.96 29.07 30.75
N LYS A 215 66.34 28.27 29.85
CA LYS A 215 66.85 27.63 28.60
C LYS A 215 67.91 26.51 28.87
N PRO A 216 68.11 25.48 28.00
CA PRO A 216 67.54 25.33 26.65
C PRO A 216 67.08 23.90 26.21
N GLU A 217 66.52 23.82 24.98
CA GLU A 217 66.72 22.74 23.97
C GLU A 217 66.16 21.31 24.24
N LEU A 218 65.99 20.39 23.25
CA LEU A 218 66.31 20.40 21.81
C LEU A 218 65.26 19.63 20.95
N GLU A 219 65.34 19.83 19.63
CA GLU A 219 64.54 19.34 18.49
C GLU A 219 64.19 17.84 18.36
N SER A 220 63.10 17.58 17.60
CA SER A 220 63.15 16.94 16.26
C SER A 220 61.89 17.32 15.45
N LYS A 221 61.99 18.15 14.39
CA LYS A 221 62.15 17.79 12.95
C LYS A 221 60.99 16.95 12.37
N ASN A 222 60.46 17.12 11.15
CA ASN A 222 60.49 18.05 9.98
C ASN A 222 59.53 17.36 8.94
N ILE A 223 59.17 17.79 7.71
CA ILE A 223 59.57 18.84 6.73
C ILE A 223 58.27 19.07 5.84
N VAL A 224 57.81 20.28 5.43
CA VAL A 224 58.23 21.15 4.27
C VAL A 224 57.92 20.46 2.90
N GLU A 225 57.40 21.04 1.80
CA GLU A 225 57.25 22.37 1.10
C GLU A 225 55.93 22.30 0.24
N GLU A 226 55.28 23.28 -0.43
CA GLU A 226 55.24 24.76 -0.49
C GLU A 226 54.08 25.26 -1.43
N LYS A 227 53.98 26.59 -1.67
CA LYS A 227 53.49 27.29 -2.91
C LYS A 227 52.00 27.23 -3.33
N ASN A 228 51.46 28.18 -4.13
CA ASN A 228 51.59 29.65 -4.17
C ASN A 228 50.52 30.28 -5.10
N THR A 229 50.31 31.62 -5.04
CA THR A 229 49.51 32.47 -5.96
C THR A 229 48.00 32.19 -6.08
N GLY A 230 47.13 33.15 -6.42
CA GLY A 230 47.31 34.61 -6.53
C GLY A 230 46.20 35.33 -7.32
N GLY A 231 45.75 36.50 -6.86
CA GLY A 231 44.73 37.35 -7.50
C GLY A 231 43.28 36.99 -7.12
N SER A 232 42.30 37.92 -7.13
CA SER A 232 42.37 39.37 -7.42
C SER A 232 41.34 40.17 -6.60
N THR A 233 41.57 41.48 -6.44
CA THR A 233 40.90 42.39 -5.49
C THR A 233 39.47 42.80 -5.87
N GLU A 234 38.74 43.31 -4.86
CA GLU A 234 37.42 43.95 -4.93
C GLU A 234 37.35 45.17 -5.87
N VAL A 235 36.15 45.47 -6.39
CA VAL A 235 35.59 46.84 -6.43
C VAL A 235 34.11 46.78 -6.04
N GLN A 236 33.63 47.81 -5.35
CA GLN A 236 32.28 47.95 -4.77
C GLN A 236 31.30 48.67 -5.73
N VAL A 237 30.00 48.61 -5.42
CA VAL A 237 29.08 49.77 -5.34
C VAL A 237 27.80 49.32 -4.60
N GLU A 238 27.18 50.23 -3.84
CA GLU A 238 26.02 49.97 -2.97
C GLU A 238 24.89 51.01 -3.21
N ASN A 239 23.67 50.68 -2.75
CA ASN A 239 22.45 51.53 -2.63
C ASN A 239 21.68 51.83 -3.94
N ALA A 240 20.34 51.66 -4.05
CA ALA A 240 19.18 51.96 -3.18
C ALA A 240 18.84 53.48 -3.13
N LYS A 241 17.58 53.95 -3.13
CA LYS A 241 16.23 53.32 -3.04
C LYS A 241 15.10 54.34 -3.37
N ASN A 242 13.89 53.86 -3.69
CA ASN A 242 12.58 54.58 -3.58
C ASN A 242 12.35 55.80 -4.53
N ASN A 243 11.15 56.41 -4.71
CA ASN A 243 9.93 56.41 -3.88
C ASN A 243 8.57 56.63 -4.63
N LYS A 244 7.51 56.16 -3.97
CA LYS A 244 6.02 56.24 -4.10
C LYS A 244 5.23 57.26 -4.98
N SER A 245 4.06 56.75 -5.43
CA SER A 245 2.68 57.30 -5.39
C SER A 245 2.12 58.35 -6.40
N SER A 246 1.41 57.84 -7.42
CA SER A 246 -0.02 58.10 -7.78
C SER A 246 -0.73 59.45 -7.48
N LYS A 247 -1.41 60.01 -8.51
CA LYS A 247 -2.83 60.44 -8.39
C LYS A 247 -3.58 60.60 -9.75
N THR A 248 -4.90 60.66 -9.66
CA THR A 248 -5.93 60.45 -10.69
C THR A 248 -6.21 61.60 -11.70
N ALA A 249 -6.32 61.22 -12.98
CA ALA A 249 -7.40 61.52 -13.95
C ALA A 249 -8.08 62.91 -14.07
N LYS A 250 -8.20 63.38 -15.33
CA LYS A 250 -9.37 64.10 -15.88
C LYS A 250 -9.51 63.86 -17.40
N MET A 251 -10.61 64.28 -18.02
CA MET A 251 -11.13 63.74 -19.30
C MET A 251 -11.19 64.74 -20.47
N LYS A 252 -11.09 64.20 -21.71
CA LYS A 252 -11.52 64.75 -23.02
C LYS A 252 -10.71 65.98 -23.52
N ASP A 253 -10.50 66.18 -24.83
CA ASP A 253 -11.44 65.94 -25.95
C ASP A 253 -10.77 65.59 -27.32
N LYS A 254 -11.60 65.23 -28.33
CA LYS A 254 -11.46 65.30 -29.83
C LYS A 254 -10.08 65.46 -30.53
N LYS A 255 -9.83 64.93 -31.75
CA LYS A 255 -10.45 63.90 -32.65
C LYS A 255 -9.57 63.75 -33.92
N ASN A 256 -9.66 62.62 -34.65
CA ASN A 256 -9.16 62.36 -36.03
C ASN A 256 -7.63 62.56 -36.27
N LYS A 257 -6.87 61.61 -36.82
CA LYS A 257 -7.08 60.84 -38.07
C LYS A 257 -6.39 59.45 -38.04
N ASN A 258 -6.65 58.66 -39.10
CA ASN A 258 -5.98 57.41 -39.53
C ASN A 258 -6.44 56.08 -38.88
N LYS A 259 -7.57 55.55 -39.37
CA LYS A 259 -7.85 54.11 -39.44
C LYS A 259 -7.35 53.55 -40.78
N LYS A 260 -6.40 52.59 -40.77
CA LYS A 260 -6.20 51.47 -41.73
C LYS A 260 -4.79 50.86 -41.59
N SER A 261 -4.58 50.00 -40.58
CA SER A 261 -3.58 48.90 -40.59
C SER A 261 -3.69 48.08 -39.30
N SER A 262 -4.65 47.15 -39.24
CA SER A 262 -4.90 46.31 -38.05
C SER A 262 -5.81 45.10 -38.35
N ARG A 263 -5.51 44.34 -39.41
CA ARG A 263 -6.29 43.13 -39.78
C ARG A 263 -5.41 42.04 -40.38
N THR A 264 -4.26 41.78 -39.75
CA THR A 264 -3.35 40.69 -40.09
C THR A 264 -2.44 40.42 -38.87
N LYS A 265 -2.97 39.69 -37.88
CA LYS A 265 -2.19 39.12 -36.76
C LYS A 265 -2.97 38.04 -35.99
N LYS A 266 -4.24 38.30 -35.63
CA LYS A 266 -5.12 37.28 -35.02
C LYS A 266 -5.29 36.04 -35.89
N GLU A 267 -5.56 36.24 -37.18
CA GLU A 267 -5.72 35.16 -38.17
C GLU A 267 -4.43 34.33 -38.39
N ILE A 268 -3.27 34.76 -37.86
CA ILE A 268 -1.99 34.01 -37.93
C ILE A 268 -1.71 33.23 -36.64
N GLU A 269 -2.28 33.67 -35.50
CA GLU A 269 -2.16 32.97 -34.21
C GLU A 269 -3.17 31.83 -34.08
N GLU A 270 -4.31 31.91 -34.76
CA GLU A 270 -5.38 30.87 -34.71
C GLU A 270 -5.09 29.63 -35.59
N GLU A 271 -4.16 29.68 -36.55
CA GLU A 271 -3.83 28.52 -37.39
C GLU A 271 -2.80 27.55 -36.79
N LYS A 272 -2.01 27.99 -35.79
CA LYS A 272 -0.95 27.15 -35.19
C LYS A 272 -1.43 26.10 -34.17
N ASN A 273 -2.68 26.18 -33.71
CA ASN A 273 -3.24 25.27 -32.70
C ASN A 273 -4.30 24.30 -33.28
N LYS A 274 -4.13 23.85 -34.52
CA LYS A 274 -4.87 22.68 -35.03
C LYS A 274 -4.15 21.42 -34.56
N GLU A 275 -4.65 20.78 -33.51
CA GLU A 275 -4.16 19.45 -33.11
C GLU A 275 -4.26 18.47 -34.29
N ILE A 276 -3.14 17.83 -34.63
CA ILE A 276 -3.12 16.75 -35.61
C ILE A 276 -3.98 15.62 -35.05
N THR A 277 -5.07 15.28 -35.74
CA THR A 277 -6.06 14.32 -35.27
C THR A 277 -6.24 13.18 -36.25
N GLU A 278 -6.01 11.96 -35.78
CA GLU A 278 -6.08 10.74 -36.58
C GLU A 278 -7.36 9.96 -36.24
N ASP A 279 -7.94 9.32 -37.26
CA ASP A 279 -9.16 8.51 -37.16
C ASP A 279 -8.80 7.10 -36.63
N PHE A 280 -9.03 6.84 -35.34
CA PHE A 280 -8.95 5.49 -34.79
C PHE A 280 -10.30 4.78 -34.88
N ASP A 281 -10.29 3.49 -35.24
CA ASP A 281 -11.49 2.67 -35.45
C ASP A 281 -11.30 1.27 -34.82
N ILE A 282 -11.93 1.03 -33.67
CA ILE A 282 -11.92 -0.28 -32.99
C ILE A 282 -12.66 -1.36 -33.80
N SER A 283 -13.57 -0.93 -34.69
CA SER A 283 -14.51 -1.79 -35.41
C SER A 283 -13.99 -2.22 -36.78
N LYS A 284 -12.99 -3.12 -36.76
CA LYS A 284 -12.95 -4.20 -37.75
C LYS A 284 -14.19 -5.06 -37.53
N ASP A 285 -15.30 -4.64 -38.14
CA ASP A 285 -16.61 -5.29 -38.07
C ASP A 285 -16.58 -6.66 -38.78
N GLN A 286 -16.18 -7.68 -38.02
CA GLN A 286 -16.20 -9.11 -38.38
C GLN A 286 -17.58 -9.76 -38.14
N SER A 287 -18.58 -9.02 -37.65
CA SER A 287 -19.88 -9.58 -37.27
C SER A 287 -20.75 -10.04 -38.46
N LYS A 288 -20.42 -9.60 -39.68
CA LYS A 288 -21.23 -9.79 -40.89
C LYS A 288 -21.40 -11.23 -41.34
N ASP A 289 -20.40 -12.07 -41.08
CA ASP A 289 -20.37 -13.47 -41.53
C ASP A 289 -20.87 -14.44 -40.44
N ILE A 290 -21.26 -13.92 -39.27
CA ILE A 290 -21.69 -14.72 -38.11
C ILE A 290 -23.22 -14.69 -37.97
N LYS A 291 -23.81 -15.83 -37.61
CA LYS A 291 -25.24 -15.96 -37.35
C LYS A 291 -25.62 -15.22 -36.08
N GLY A 292 -26.78 -14.55 -36.08
CA GLY A 292 -27.29 -13.86 -34.89
C GLY A 292 -27.76 -14.82 -33.78
N GLN A 293 -28.17 -16.03 -34.15
CA GLN A 293 -28.46 -17.15 -33.24
C GLN A 293 -27.20 -18.01 -33.06
N GLY A 294 -26.96 -18.52 -31.84
CA GLY A 294 -25.85 -19.42 -31.55
C GLY A 294 -26.07 -20.84 -32.07
N GLU A 295 -25.08 -21.71 -31.85
CA GLU A 295 -25.08 -23.08 -32.37
C GLU A 295 -25.92 -24.03 -31.50
N LYS A 296 -26.60 -25.00 -32.13
CA LYS A 296 -27.49 -25.96 -31.45
C LYS A 296 -26.79 -27.31 -31.27
N HIS A 297 -26.77 -27.80 -30.03
CA HIS A 297 -26.17 -29.05 -29.57
C HIS A 297 -27.24 -29.91 -28.89
N GLY A 298 -27.65 -31.01 -29.52
CA GLY A 298 -28.78 -31.80 -29.01
C GLY A 298 -30.04 -30.95 -28.99
N ASP A 299 -30.66 -30.77 -27.81
CA ASP A 299 -31.75 -29.80 -27.61
C ASP A 299 -31.31 -28.46 -27.00
N TYR A 300 -30.08 -28.36 -26.48
CA TYR A 300 -29.50 -27.14 -25.97
C TYR A 300 -28.98 -26.23 -27.10
N THR A 301 -29.07 -24.91 -26.94
CA THR A 301 -28.59 -23.92 -27.91
C THR A 301 -27.72 -22.87 -27.21
N LEU A 302 -26.53 -22.62 -27.77
CA LEU A 302 -25.61 -21.61 -27.25
C LEU A 302 -26.18 -20.18 -27.42
N PRO A 303 -25.86 -19.25 -26.50
CA PRO A 303 -26.18 -17.83 -26.62
C PRO A 303 -25.79 -17.24 -27.99
N GLY A 304 -26.73 -16.54 -28.62
CA GLY A 304 -26.49 -15.84 -29.89
C GLY A 304 -26.00 -14.41 -29.69
N ILE A 305 -25.23 -13.90 -30.66
CA ILE A 305 -24.72 -12.51 -30.68
C ILE A 305 -25.87 -11.48 -30.63
N SER A 306 -27.10 -11.86 -30.98
CA SER A 306 -28.30 -11.03 -30.81
C SER A 306 -28.60 -10.63 -29.36
N LEU A 307 -28.04 -11.32 -28.36
CA LEU A 307 -28.16 -10.98 -26.94
C LEU A 307 -27.15 -9.91 -26.49
N LEU A 308 -26.19 -9.53 -27.34
CA LEU A 308 -25.17 -8.51 -27.06
C LEU A 308 -25.45 -7.23 -27.84
N ASN A 309 -25.38 -6.07 -27.19
CA ASN A 309 -25.66 -4.79 -27.84
C ASN A 309 -24.60 -4.49 -28.91
N ASP A 310 -25.06 -4.09 -30.11
CA ASP A 310 -24.15 -3.49 -31.08
C ASP A 310 -23.72 -2.10 -30.58
N SER A 311 -22.43 -1.98 -30.27
CA SER A 311 -21.87 -0.74 -29.72
C SER A 311 -21.41 0.24 -30.81
N GLY A 312 -21.63 -0.09 -32.09
CA GLY A 312 -21.49 0.79 -33.24
C GLY A 312 -20.05 1.10 -33.64
N LYS A 313 -19.91 1.84 -34.75
CA LYS A 313 -18.61 2.27 -35.27
C LYS A 313 -18.02 3.40 -34.42
N LYS A 314 -17.21 3.01 -33.43
CA LYS A 314 -16.45 3.91 -32.55
C LYS A 314 -15.25 4.53 -33.29
N LYS A 315 -15.55 5.34 -34.31
CA LYS A 315 -14.56 6.22 -34.94
C LYS A 315 -14.29 7.42 -34.04
N VAL A 316 -13.10 7.48 -33.46
CA VAL A 316 -12.70 8.53 -32.52
C VAL A 316 -11.47 9.25 -33.08
N LYS A 317 -11.54 10.58 -33.09
CA LYS A 317 -10.38 11.42 -33.42
C LYS A 317 -9.46 11.54 -32.21
N LEU A 318 -8.23 11.05 -32.36
CA LEU A 318 -7.22 11.08 -31.31
C LEU A 318 -6.13 12.08 -31.66
N ALA A 319 -5.75 12.92 -30.70
CA ALA A 319 -4.70 13.91 -30.88
C ALA A 319 -3.32 13.25 -30.87
N ASN A 320 -2.57 13.41 -31.96
CA ASN A 320 -1.18 12.99 -32.08
C ASN A 320 -0.27 14.05 -31.42
N LYS A 321 0.47 13.64 -30.39
CA LYS A 321 1.36 14.50 -29.57
C LYS A 321 2.85 14.26 -29.85
N SER A 322 3.21 13.71 -31.01
CA SER A 322 4.59 13.30 -31.32
C SER A 322 5.60 14.46 -31.24
N GLU A 323 5.31 15.60 -31.88
CA GLU A 323 6.19 16.78 -31.86
C GLU A 323 6.44 17.30 -30.44
N LEU A 324 5.38 17.34 -29.62
CA LEU A 324 5.45 17.76 -28.21
C LEU A 324 6.27 16.78 -27.36
N LEU A 325 6.19 15.47 -27.64
CA LEU A 325 7.00 14.46 -26.97
C LEU A 325 8.49 14.58 -27.34
N GLU A 326 8.81 14.81 -28.61
CA GLU A 326 10.19 15.06 -29.06
C GLU A 326 10.76 16.34 -28.44
N GLU A 327 10.01 17.46 -28.45
CA GLU A 327 10.43 18.72 -27.83
C GLU A 327 10.64 18.57 -26.32
N THR A 328 9.73 17.85 -25.63
CA THR A 328 9.84 17.55 -24.20
C THR A 328 11.13 16.79 -23.90
N LEU A 329 11.37 15.66 -24.57
CA LEU A 329 12.58 14.84 -24.36
C LEU A 329 13.85 15.64 -24.64
N ASN A 330 13.88 16.40 -25.74
CA ASN A 330 15.01 17.26 -26.09
C ASN A 330 15.28 18.34 -25.03
N SER A 331 14.24 18.91 -24.40
CA SER A 331 14.39 19.91 -23.34
C SER A 331 15.13 19.37 -22.09
N PHE A 332 15.00 18.07 -21.80
CA PHE A 332 15.77 17.37 -20.76
C PHE A 332 17.12 16.82 -21.26
N GLY A 333 17.54 17.17 -22.48
CA GLY A 333 18.74 16.66 -23.14
C GLY A 333 18.66 15.16 -23.44
N VAL A 334 17.51 14.70 -23.90
CA VAL A 334 17.25 13.34 -24.39
C VAL A 334 16.89 13.43 -25.86
N GLU A 335 17.88 13.27 -26.73
CA GLU A 335 17.64 13.24 -28.18
C GLU A 335 17.01 11.89 -28.56
N ALA A 336 15.77 11.94 -29.07
CA ALA A 336 14.99 10.79 -29.51
C ALA A 336 14.00 11.24 -30.58
N LYS A 337 13.50 10.30 -31.40
CA LYS A 337 12.46 10.56 -32.39
C LYS A 337 11.32 9.56 -32.30
N VAL A 338 10.08 10.00 -32.53
CA VAL A 338 8.94 9.11 -32.73
C VAL A 338 9.08 8.47 -34.11
N ILE A 339 9.15 7.14 -34.16
CA ILE A 339 9.23 6.37 -35.41
C ILE A 339 7.88 5.78 -35.83
N ASN A 340 6.95 5.64 -34.89
CA ASN A 340 5.61 5.11 -35.12
C ASN A 340 4.65 5.52 -34.00
N VAL A 341 3.34 5.61 -34.30
CA VAL A 341 2.28 5.93 -33.34
C VAL A 341 1.17 4.89 -33.48
N ASN A 342 0.98 4.06 -32.45
CA ASN A 342 -0.12 3.11 -32.39
C ASN A 342 -1.22 3.66 -31.48
N HIS A 343 -2.40 3.90 -32.05
CA HIS A 343 -3.60 4.24 -31.30
C HIS A 343 -4.29 2.98 -30.80
N GLY A 344 -4.70 2.99 -29.52
CA GLY A 344 -5.43 1.91 -28.86
C GLY A 344 -6.71 2.40 -28.16
N PRO A 345 -7.51 1.49 -27.57
CA PRO A 345 -8.79 1.82 -26.96
C PRO A 345 -8.72 2.88 -25.86
N THR A 346 -7.67 2.85 -25.03
CA THR A 346 -7.56 3.67 -23.80
C THR A 346 -6.26 4.50 -23.74
N ILE A 347 -5.29 4.17 -24.59
CA ILE A 347 -3.98 4.82 -24.66
C ILE A 347 -3.51 4.96 -26.11
N THR A 348 -2.55 5.85 -26.35
CA THR A 348 -1.72 5.89 -27.55
C THR A 348 -0.30 5.50 -27.17
N ARG A 349 0.30 4.53 -27.89
CA ARG A 349 1.70 4.14 -27.74
C ARG A 349 2.54 4.88 -28.79
N TYR A 350 3.41 5.78 -28.34
CA TYR A 350 4.43 6.42 -29.16
C TYR A 350 5.69 5.55 -29.11
N GLU A 351 6.10 4.99 -30.26
CA GLU A 351 7.35 4.25 -30.36
C GLU A 351 8.49 5.24 -30.64
N ILE A 352 9.35 5.47 -29.65
CA ILE A 352 10.51 6.36 -29.79
C ILE A 352 11.81 5.58 -30.01
N GLN A 353 12.63 6.06 -30.94
CA GLN A 353 14.00 5.61 -31.14
C GLN A 353 14.96 6.65 -30.51
N PRO A 354 15.69 6.28 -29.44
CA PRO A 354 16.68 7.17 -28.82
C PRO A 354 17.95 7.27 -29.67
N ALA A 355 18.61 8.44 -29.61
CA ALA A 355 19.89 8.65 -30.28
C ALA A 355 21.03 7.81 -29.67
N THR A 356 22.06 7.53 -30.47
CA THR A 356 23.20 6.69 -30.07
C THR A 356 23.89 7.23 -28.81
N GLY A 357 23.95 6.42 -27.75
CA GLY A 357 24.55 6.78 -26.46
C GLY A 357 23.57 7.31 -25.41
N VAL A 358 22.32 7.60 -25.78
CA VAL A 358 21.25 7.92 -24.81
C VAL A 358 20.91 6.67 -23.99
N LYS A 359 21.06 6.77 -22.65
CA LYS A 359 20.70 5.67 -21.74
C LYS A 359 19.19 5.58 -21.60
N VAL A 360 18.64 4.38 -21.83
CA VAL A 360 17.22 4.04 -21.64
C VAL A 360 16.70 4.46 -20.25
N SER A 361 17.49 4.29 -19.19
CA SER A 361 17.10 4.71 -17.84
C SER A 361 16.88 6.22 -17.69
N LYS A 362 17.49 7.06 -18.54
CA LYS A 362 17.20 8.50 -18.55
C LYS A 362 15.80 8.80 -19.08
N ILE A 363 15.28 7.98 -19.99
CA ILE A 363 13.89 8.10 -20.49
C ILE A 363 12.91 7.62 -19.42
N VAL A 364 13.19 6.44 -18.83
CA VAL A 364 12.32 5.85 -17.78
C VAL A 364 12.19 6.79 -16.57
N ASN A 365 13.27 7.45 -16.17
CA ASN A 365 13.27 8.40 -15.05
C ASN A 365 12.57 9.74 -15.35
N LEU A 366 12.12 10.00 -16.58
CA LEU A 366 11.39 11.22 -16.98
C LEU A 366 9.87 10.97 -17.08
N SER A 367 9.34 9.85 -16.58
CA SER A 367 7.89 9.54 -16.66
C SER A 367 7.00 10.69 -16.22
N ASP A 368 7.36 11.31 -15.09
CA ASP A 368 6.52 12.28 -14.41
C ASP A 368 6.57 13.64 -15.14
N ASP A 369 7.74 14.01 -15.67
CA ASP A 369 7.93 15.19 -16.52
C ASP A 369 7.24 15.03 -17.89
N ILE A 370 7.29 13.83 -18.49
CA ILE A 370 6.60 13.51 -19.74
C ILE A 370 5.08 13.53 -19.54
N ALA A 371 4.58 12.97 -18.44
CA ALA A 371 3.16 13.04 -18.10
C ALA A 371 2.68 14.49 -17.93
N LEU A 372 3.46 15.30 -17.21
CA LEU A 372 3.19 16.74 -17.01
C LEU A 372 3.16 17.51 -18.34
N ALA A 373 4.17 17.33 -19.20
CA ALA A 373 4.27 18.03 -20.48
C ALA A 373 3.17 17.64 -21.47
N LEU A 374 2.80 16.36 -21.52
CA LEU A 374 1.72 15.86 -22.37
C LEU A 374 0.32 16.11 -21.80
N ALA A 375 0.22 16.72 -20.60
CA ALA A 375 -1.02 16.87 -19.83
C ALA A 375 -1.78 15.55 -19.60
N ALA A 376 -1.04 14.47 -19.36
CA ALA A 376 -1.56 13.15 -19.03
C ALA A 376 -1.65 12.95 -17.51
N ARG A 377 -2.49 12.01 -17.05
CA ARG A 377 -2.59 11.63 -15.63
C ARG A 377 -1.33 10.93 -15.13
N ASP A 378 -0.77 10.08 -15.99
CA ASP A 378 0.49 9.35 -15.84
C ASP A 378 0.89 8.81 -17.23
N VAL A 379 2.12 8.32 -17.38
CA VAL A 379 2.58 7.55 -18.55
C VAL A 379 3.29 6.26 -18.12
N ARG A 380 3.14 5.20 -18.92
CA ARG A 380 3.89 3.94 -18.78
C ARG A 380 4.98 3.90 -19.86
N ILE A 381 6.19 3.53 -19.47
CA ILE A 381 7.36 3.49 -20.37
C ILE A 381 7.81 2.03 -20.51
N GLU A 382 7.52 1.43 -21.67
CA GLU A 382 7.92 0.08 -22.01
C GLU A 382 9.29 0.08 -22.70
N ALA A 383 10.31 -0.41 -22.00
CA ALA A 383 11.69 -0.41 -22.50
C ALA A 383 12.37 -1.78 -22.36
N PRO A 384 13.13 -2.23 -23.38
CA PRO A 384 12.78 -2.03 -24.80
C PRO A 384 11.39 -2.65 -25.08
N ILE A 385 10.77 -2.23 -26.19
CA ILE A 385 9.61 -2.94 -26.75
C ILE A 385 10.09 -4.34 -27.24
N PRO A 386 9.38 -5.44 -26.91
CA PRO A 386 9.73 -6.77 -27.41
C PRO A 386 9.90 -6.79 -28.95
N GLY A 387 11.03 -7.31 -29.43
CA GLY A 387 11.33 -7.42 -30.86
C GLY A 387 11.68 -6.12 -31.59
N LYS A 388 11.66 -4.95 -30.93
CA LYS A 388 11.97 -3.65 -31.57
C LYS A 388 13.11 -2.91 -30.87
N ALA A 389 13.94 -2.21 -31.64
CA ALA A 389 15.01 -1.34 -31.14
C ALA A 389 14.48 0.06 -30.70
N ALA A 390 13.39 0.07 -29.93
CA ALA A 390 12.63 1.26 -29.55
C ALA A 390 12.11 1.18 -28.11
N VAL A 391 11.73 2.33 -27.56
CA VAL A 391 11.04 2.47 -26.27
C VAL A 391 9.61 2.93 -26.53
N GLY A 392 8.63 2.26 -25.92
CA GLY A 392 7.22 2.63 -26.03
C GLY A 392 6.82 3.59 -24.91
N ILE A 393 6.30 4.76 -25.25
CA ILE A 393 5.70 5.69 -24.28
C ILE A 393 4.19 5.62 -24.45
N GLU A 394 3.53 5.05 -23.45
CA GLU A 394 2.09 4.83 -23.39
C GLU A 394 1.41 6.00 -22.69
N VAL A 395 0.66 6.77 -23.48
CA VAL A 395 0.03 8.02 -23.05
C VAL A 395 -1.48 7.83 -23.08
N PRO A 396 -2.18 7.97 -21.93
CA PRO A 396 -3.65 8.00 -21.89
C PRO A 396 -4.20 9.12 -22.77
N HIS A 397 -5.19 8.79 -23.59
CA HIS A 397 -6.04 9.80 -24.24
C HIS A 397 -7.35 9.94 -23.46
N GLY A 398 -7.96 11.13 -23.50
CA GLY A 398 -9.09 11.48 -22.62
C GLY A 398 -10.44 10.88 -23.03
N ASN A 399 -10.46 9.98 -24.02
CA ASN A 399 -11.68 9.42 -24.59
C ASN A 399 -11.84 7.97 -24.09
N ASP A 400 -12.78 7.72 -23.19
CA ASP A 400 -13.08 6.35 -22.72
C ASP A 400 -13.72 5.52 -23.86
N ILE A 401 -12.92 4.90 -24.74
CA ILE A 401 -13.44 4.05 -25.82
C ILE A 401 -13.66 2.62 -25.30
N THR A 402 -14.83 2.38 -24.71
CA THR A 402 -15.22 1.06 -24.17
C THR A 402 -15.07 -0.05 -25.20
N VAL A 403 -14.29 -1.08 -24.90
CA VAL A 403 -14.31 -2.37 -25.62
C VAL A 403 -15.50 -3.15 -25.10
N SER A 404 -16.50 -3.44 -25.94
CA SER A 404 -17.63 -4.29 -25.56
C SER A 404 -17.26 -5.77 -25.65
N PHE A 405 -17.93 -6.62 -24.89
CA PHE A 405 -17.77 -8.08 -24.99
C PHE A 405 -18.07 -8.60 -26.40
N ARG A 406 -19.07 -8.01 -27.09
CA ARG A 406 -19.36 -8.27 -28.50
C ARG A 406 -18.14 -8.03 -29.40
N ASP A 407 -17.37 -6.96 -29.17
CA ASP A 407 -16.16 -6.62 -29.97
C ASP A 407 -15.04 -7.69 -29.88
N VAL A 408 -15.15 -8.64 -28.94
CA VAL A 408 -14.23 -9.78 -28.75
C VAL A 408 -14.89 -11.10 -29.16
N ILE A 409 -16.18 -11.31 -28.85
CA ILE A 409 -16.91 -12.54 -29.24
C ILE A 409 -17.08 -12.66 -30.75
N VAL A 410 -17.25 -11.54 -31.50
CA VAL A 410 -17.35 -11.56 -32.97
C VAL A 410 -16.00 -11.67 -33.68
N SER A 411 -14.89 -11.84 -32.94
CA SER A 411 -13.55 -11.92 -33.51
C SER A 411 -13.29 -13.26 -34.19
N GLU A 412 -12.46 -13.25 -35.23
CA GLU A 412 -11.97 -14.51 -35.83
C GLU A 412 -11.18 -15.35 -34.84
N GLU A 413 -10.44 -14.72 -33.91
CA GLU A 413 -9.66 -15.42 -32.88
C GLU A 413 -10.54 -16.18 -31.88
N PHE A 414 -11.73 -15.67 -31.53
CA PHE A 414 -12.68 -16.36 -30.66
C PHE A 414 -13.52 -17.40 -31.42
N GLN A 415 -14.03 -17.03 -32.60
CA GLN A 415 -14.93 -17.88 -33.40
C GLN A 415 -14.24 -19.13 -33.97
N LYS A 416 -12.93 -19.06 -34.26
CA LYS A 416 -12.15 -20.20 -34.80
C LYS A 416 -11.48 -21.06 -33.73
N ALA A 417 -11.54 -20.67 -32.46
CA ALA A 417 -10.96 -21.47 -31.39
C ALA A 417 -11.84 -22.69 -31.11
N GLU A 418 -11.25 -23.88 -31.01
CA GLU A 418 -11.95 -25.14 -30.72
C GLU A 418 -12.04 -25.41 -29.22
N ASP A 419 -11.00 -25.05 -28.43
CA ASP A 419 -10.91 -25.39 -27.01
C ASP A 419 -12.07 -24.79 -26.20
N LYS A 420 -12.85 -25.61 -25.48
CA LYS A 420 -14.06 -25.17 -24.78
C LYS A 420 -13.81 -24.05 -23.75
N LEU A 421 -12.64 -24.04 -23.12
CA LEU A 421 -12.22 -23.03 -22.15
C LEU A 421 -11.39 -21.87 -22.75
N THR A 422 -11.63 -21.52 -24.01
CA THR A 422 -11.15 -20.25 -24.59
C THR A 422 -12.01 -19.08 -24.09
N LEU A 423 -11.40 -18.14 -23.39
CA LEU A 423 -12.07 -17.02 -22.73
C LEU A 423 -11.72 -15.69 -23.41
N ALA A 424 -12.73 -14.84 -23.60
CA ALA A 424 -12.59 -13.49 -24.12
C ALA A 424 -12.15 -12.54 -23.00
N LEU A 425 -11.03 -11.82 -23.21
CA LEU A 425 -10.44 -10.94 -22.20
C LEU A 425 -10.60 -9.45 -22.55
N GLY A 426 -10.43 -9.07 -23.81
CA GLY A 426 -10.49 -7.67 -24.23
C GLY A 426 -9.81 -7.40 -25.57
N LYS A 427 -9.21 -6.21 -25.70
CA LYS A 427 -8.30 -5.88 -26.80
C LYS A 427 -6.96 -5.33 -26.28
N GLY A 428 -5.87 -5.66 -26.96
CA GLY A 428 -4.54 -5.15 -26.67
C GLY A 428 -4.39 -3.66 -27.04
N ILE A 429 -3.21 -3.11 -26.74
CA ILE A 429 -2.88 -1.72 -27.05
C ILE A 429 -2.98 -1.43 -28.55
N ASP A 430 -2.63 -2.39 -29.39
CA ASP A 430 -2.51 -2.19 -30.83
C ASP A 430 -3.83 -2.55 -31.56
N GLY A 431 -4.93 -2.71 -30.81
CA GLY A 431 -6.28 -3.02 -31.31
C GLY A 431 -6.53 -4.51 -31.59
N ASP A 432 -5.55 -5.35 -31.29
CA ASP A 432 -5.53 -6.81 -31.39
C ASP A 432 -6.51 -7.49 -30.42
N THR A 433 -7.12 -8.59 -30.84
CA THR A 433 -8.08 -9.35 -30.02
C THR A 433 -7.34 -10.13 -28.91
N ALA A 434 -7.70 -9.92 -27.65
CA ALA A 434 -7.17 -10.70 -26.53
C ALA A 434 -8.14 -11.83 -26.13
N VAL A 435 -7.78 -13.06 -26.49
CA VAL A 435 -8.39 -14.32 -26.04
C VAL A 435 -7.32 -15.25 -25.48
N PHE A 436 -7.67 -16.13 -24.52
CA PHE A 436 -6.74 -17.10 -23.95
C PHE A 436 -7.46 -18.41 -23.57
N ASN A 437 -6.76 -19.54 -23.52
CA ASN A 437 -7.34 -20.82 -23.09
C ASN A 437 -6.88 -21.20 -21.67
N LEU A 438 -7.82 -21.35 -20.75
CA LEU A 438 -7.58 -21.70 -19.34
C LEU A 438 -7.03 -23.12 -19.14
N ALA A 439 -7.34 -24.09 -20.00
CA ALA A 439 -6.76 -25.45 -19.93
C ALA A 439 -5.28 -25.48 -20.37
N LYS A 440 -4.91 -24.59 -21.31
CA LYS A 440 -3.52 -24.41 -21.76
C LYS A 440 -2.70 -23.60 -20.73
N MET A 441 -3.36 -22.70 -19.99
CA MET A 441 -2.81 -21.87 -18.92
C MET A 441 -3.49 -22.17 -17.57
N PRO A 442 -3.28 -23.37 -16.99
CA PRO A 442 -4.05 -23.84 -15.85
C PRO A 442 -3.91 -22.91 -14.64
N HIS A 443 -5.06 -22.54 -14.09
CA HIS A 443 -5.26 -21.65 -12.95
C HIS A 443 -4.87 -20.17 -13.23
N LEU A 444 -5.77 -19.26 -12.81
CA LEU A 444 -5.70 -17.84 -13.09
C LEU A 444 -5.97 -17.03 -11.81
N LEU A 445 -5.04 -16.13 -11.45
CA LEU A 445 -5.22 -15.17 -10.34
C LEU A 445 -5.66 -13.80 -10.88
N VAL A 446 -6.74 -13.22 -10.38
CA VAL A 446 -7.32 -11.94 -10.86
C VAL A 446 -7.44 -10.93 -9.72
N ALA A 447 -6.57 -9.91 -9.70
CA ALA A 447 -6.50 -8.98 -8.59
C ALA A 447 -6.59 -7.50 -9.02
N GLY A 448 -7.09 -6.64 -8.14
CA GLY A 448 -7.17 -5.20 -8.37
C GLY A 448 -8.10 -4.47 -7.42
N ALA A 449 -7.97 -3.15 -7.29
CA ALA A 449 -8.77 -2.37 -6.35
C ALA A 449 -10.27 -2.34 -6.72
N THR A 450 -11.14 -2.03 -5.75
CA THR A 450 -12.60 -1.89 -5.99
C THR A 450 -12.89 -0.89 -7.11
N GLY A 451 -13.71 -1.28 -8.09
CA GLY A 451 -14.05 -0.45 -9.26
C GLY A 451 -12.98 -0.39 -10.36
N SER A 452 -11.88 -1.15 -10.26
CA SER A 452 -10.81 -1.20 -11.27
C SER A 452 -11.20 -1.95 -12.55
N GLY A 453 -12.08 -2.95 -12.45
CA GLY A 453 -12.51 -3.82 -13.56
C GLY A 453 -12.74 -5.29 -13.17
N LYS A 454 -12.21 -5.74 -12.02
CA LYS A 454 -12.21 -7.13 -11.53
C LYS A 454 -13.52 -7.89 -11.78
N SER A 455 -14.65 -7.44 -11.24
CA SER A 455 -15.94 -8.15 -11.28
C SER A 455 -16.51 -8.25 -12.71
N VAL A 456 -16.39 -7.17 -13.50
CA VAL A 456 -16.79 -7.17 -14.92
C VAL A 456 -15.97 -8.20 -15.71
N CYS A 457 -14.68 -8.31 -15.42
CA CYS A 457 -13.82 -9.32 -16.04
C CYS A 457 -14.27 -10.74 -15.69
N ILE A 458 -14.56 -11.03 -14.42
CA ILE A 458 -15.07 -12.35 -14.00
C ILE A 458 -16.37 -12.68 -14.75
N ASN A 459 -17.27 -11.70 -14.88
CA ASN A 459 -18.50 -11.86 -15.64
C ASN A 459 -18.25 -12.12 -17.14
N THR A 460 -17.27 -11.45 -17.77
CA THR A 460 -16.88 -11.77 -19.17
C THR A 460 -16.22 -13.14 -19.31
N LEU A 461 -15.47 -13.62 -18.32
CA LEU A 461 -14.90 -14.97 -18.33
C LEU A 461 -16.01 -16.03 -18.21
N ILE A 462 -16.98 -15.85 -17.30
CA ILE A 462 -18.15 -16.74 -17.17
C ILE A 462 -18.98 -16.72 -18.44
N SER A 463 -19.32 -15.55 -18.97
CA SER A 463 -20.06 -15.43 -20.23
C SER A 463 -19.31 -16.05 -21.42
N SER A 464 -17.98 -16.03 -21.44
CA SER A 464 -17.20 -16.71 -22.49
C SER A 464 -17.42 -18.23 -22.49
N ILE A 465 -17.52 -18.85 -21.31
CA ILE A 465 -17.84 -20.29 -21.18
C ILE A 465 -19.26 -20.54 -21.68
N LEU A 466 -20.24 -19.73 -21.25
CA LEU A 466 -21.64 -19.88 -21.66
C LEU A 466 -21.85 -19.76 -23.18
N TYR A 467 -21.03 -18.96 -23.88
CA TYR A 467 -21.04 -18.83 -25.34
C TYR A 467 -20.31 -19.96 -26.10
N ARG A 468 -19.68 -20.93 -25.41
CA ARG A 468 -18.85 -21.99 -26.04
C ARG A 468 -19.16 -23.42 -25.61
N ALA A 469 -19.75 -23.61 -24.43
CA ALA A 469 -19.88 -24.91 -23.78
C ALA A 469 -21.32 -25.22 -23.35
N THR A 470 -21.77 -26.45 -23.63
CA THR A 470 -22.98 -27.01 -23.03
C THR A 470 -22.77 -27.33 -21.54
N PRO A 471 -23.85 -27.56 -20.78
CA PRO A 471 -23.76 -28.06 -19.41
C PRO A 471 -23.13 -29.45 -19.26
N GLU A 472 -22.98 -30.25 -20.33
CA GLU A 472 -22.23 -31.51 -20.33
C GLU A 472 -20.72 -31.30 -20.56
N GLU A 473 -20.33 -30.26 -21.30
CA GLU A 473 -18.93 -30.01 -21.65
C GLU A 473 -18.17 -29.26 -20.54
N VAL A 474 -18.83 -28.32 -19.86
CA VAL A 474 -18.24 -27.53 -18.77
C VAL A 474 -19.25 -27.35 -17.64
N LYS A 475 -18.82 -27.68 -16.42
CA LYS A 475 -19.49 -27.35 -15.17
C LYS A 475 -18.76 -26.24 -14.41
N LEU A 476 -19.48 -25.52 -13.57
CA LEU A 476 -19.04 -24.35 -12.81
C LEU A 476 -19.26 -24.56 -11.31
N LEU A 477 -18.29 -24.12 -10.51
CA LEU A 477 -18.44 -23.87 -9.08
C LEU A 477 -18.21 -22.38 -8.82
N LEU A 478 -19.20 -21.69 -8.26
CA LEU A 478 -19.12 -20.25 -7.99
C LEU A 478 -19.15 -19.98 -6.49
N ILE A 479 -18.13 -19.30 -5.98
CA ILE A 479 -17.97 -18.92 -4.57
C ILE A 479 -17.99 -17.38 -4.47
N ASP A 480 -19.05 -16.85 -3.85
CA ASP A 480 -19.30 -15.41 -3.63
C ASP A 480 -19.72 -15.19 -2.17
N PRO A 481 -18.76 -14.99 -1.24
CA PRO A 481 -19.06 -14.76 0.18
C PRO A 481 -19.78 -13.41 0.42
N LYS A 482 -19.87 -12.53 -0.58
CA LYS A 482 -20.51 -11.21 -0.48
C LYS A 482 -21.96 -11.21 -0.92
N LYS A 483 -22.40 -12.20 -1.72
CA LYS A 483 -23.74 -12.36 -2.28
C LYS A 483 -24.14 -11.27 -3.30
N VAL A 484 -23.16 -10.63 -3.94
CA VAL A 484 -23.36 -9.45 -4.80
C VAL A 484 -23.08 -9.75 -6.27
N GLU A 485 -21.95 -10.38 -6.57
CA GLU A 485 -21.36 -10.39 -7.91
C GLU A 485 -21.79 -11.62 -8.71
N LEU A 486 -21.78 -12.82 -8.10
CA LEU A 486 -22.04 -14.08 -8.81
C LEU A 486 -23.46 -14.62 -8.61
N ASN A 487 -24.24 -14.05 -7.69
CA ASN A 487 -25.59 -14.52 -7.38
C ASN A 487 -26.56 -14.42 -8.60
N ILE A 488 -26.27 -13.59 -9.60
CA ILE A 488 -27.02 -13.55 -10.87
C ILE A 488 -26.98 -14.88 -11.64
N TYR A 489 -25.90 -15.66 -11.48
CA TYR A 489 -25.70 -16.97 -12.10
C TYR A 489 -26.43 -18.11 -11.38
N GLN A 490 -27.04 -17.86 -10.22
CA GLN A 490 -27.77 -18.87 -9.45
C GLN A 490 -28.86 -19.57 -10.30
N GLY A 491 -28.82 -20.90 -10.33
CA GLY A 491 -29.74 -21.74 -11.08
C GLY A 491 -29.38 -21.99 -12.55
N LEU A 492 -28.15 -21.67 -13.00
CA LEU A 492 -27.66 -22.14 -14.31
C LEU A 492 -27.45 -23.67 -14.32
N PRO A 493 -27.77 -24.37 -15.43
CA PRO A 493 -27.53 -25.81 -15.61
C PRO A 493 -26.05 -26.22 -15.57
N HIS A 494 -25.14 -25.27 -15.80
CA HIS A 494 -23.70 -25.48 -15.63
C HIS A 494 -23.26 -25.61 -14.16
N LEU A 495 -24.04 -25.21 -13.16
CA LEU A 495 -23.62 -25.23 -11.76
C LEU A 495 -23.57 -26.65 -11.17
N ILE A 496 -22.45 -27.03 -10.53
CA ILE A 496 -22.39 -28.29 -9.75
C ILE A 496 -23.15 -28.21 -8.41
N THR A 497 -23.34 -27.00 -7.89
CA THR A 497 -23.98 -26.71 -6.60
C THR A 497 -24.47 -25.25 -6.61
N PRO A 498 -25.47 -24.85 -5.78
CA PRO A 498 -25.88 -23.45 -5.66
C PRO A 498 -24.68 -22.54 -5.31
N VAL A 499 -24.75 -21.26 -5.69
CA VAL A 499 -23.65 -20.30 -5.46
C VAL A 499 -23.28 -20.32 -3.98
N VAL A 500 -22.01 -20.60 -3.68
CA VAL A 500 -21.52 -20.84 -2.32
C VAL A 500 -21.22 -19.50 -1.69
N THR A 501 -22.03 -19.14 -0.68
CA THR A 501 -22.04 -17.80 -0.09
C THR A 501 -21.62 -17.75 1.37
N ASP A 502 -21.05 -18.85 1.86
CA ASP A 502 -20.55 -19.01 3.22
C ASP A 502 -19.08 -19.46 3.16
N SER A 503 -18.20 -18.72 3.85
CA SER A 503 -16.76 -18.94 3.76
C SER A 503 -16.28 -20.25 4.37
N LYS A 504 -17.00 -20.80 5.37
CA LYS A 504 -16.68 -22.13 5.93
C LYS A 504 -17.09 -23.20 4.93
N LYS A 505 -18.33 -23.17 4.46
CA LYS A 505 -18.83 -24.14 3.46
C LYS A 505 -17.99 -24.13 2.18
N ALA A 506 -17.45 -22.98 1.78
CA ALA A 506 -16.52 -22.90 0.64
C ALA A 506 -15.25 -23.76 0.79
N ALA A 507 -14.66 -23.87 1.99
CA ALA A 507 -13.50 -24.72 2.23
C ALA A 507 -13.83 -26.21 2.03
N ASN A 508 -14.98 -26.67 2.57
CA ASN A 508 -15.45 -28.04 2.34
C ASN A 508 -15.80 -28.31 0.87
N VAL A 509 -16.40 -27.36 0.15
CA VAL A 509 -16.67 -27.54 -1.29
C VAL A 509 -15.37 -27.58 -2.11
N LEU A 510 -14.33 -26.83 -1.73
CA LEU A 510 -13.00 -26.97 -2.35
C LEU A 510 -12.39 -28.36 -2.08
N LYS A 511 -12.57 -28.93 -0.89
CA LYS A 511 -12.17 -30.31 -0.57
C LYS A 511 -12.91 -31.34 -1.42
N LEU A 512 -14.23 -31.19 -1.62
CA LEU A 512 -15.00 -32.07 -2.51
C LEU A 512 -14.50 -32.01 -3.97
N VAL A 513 -13.96 -30.87 -4.42
CA VAL A 513 -13.31 -30.77 -5.74
C VAL A 513 -11.91 -31.42 -5.77
N VAL A 514 -11.19 -31.51 -4.65
CA VAL A 514 -9.98 -32.33 -4.52
C VAL A 514 -10.34 -33.82 -4.57
N GLU A 515 -11.41 -34.24 -3.90
CA GLU A 515 -11.89 -35.64 -3.94
C GLU A 515 -12.35 -36.04 -5.36
N GLU A 516 -13.08 -35.17 -6.07
CA GLU A 516 -13.39 -35.32 -7.51
C GLU A 516 -12.12 -35.36 -8.38
N MET A 517 -11.10 -34.55 -8.10
CA MET A 517 -9.82 -34.60 -8.83
C MET A 517 -9.14 -35.97 -8.69
N GLU A 518 -9.16 -36.55 -7.50
CA GLU A 518 -8.52 -37.83 -7.19
C GLU A 518 -9.31 -39.01 -7.78
N ASN A 519 -10.63 -39.01 -7.66
CA ASN A 519 -11.53 -39.96 -8.35
C ASN A 519 -11.29 -39.99 -9.88
N ARG A 520 -11.09 -38.81 -10.50
CA ARG A 520 -10.74 -38.72 -11.94
C ARG A 520 -9.39 -39.34 -12.25
N TYR A 521 -8.40 -39.18 -11.38
CA TYR A 521 -7.07 -39.76 -11.58
C TYR A 521 -7.07 -41.30 -11.49
N ASP A 522 -7.84 -41.88 -10.57
CA ASP A 522 -8.02 -43.33 -10.48
C ASP A 522 -8.72 -43.87 -11.74
N LEU A 523 -9.80 -43.22 -12.19
CA LEU A 523 -10.50 -43.57 -13.43
C LEU A 523 -9.60 -43.45 -14.68
N PHE A 524 -8.68 -42.47 -14.70
CA PHE A 524 -7.68 -42.38 -15.76
C PHE A 524 -6.64 -43.50 -15.68
N SER A 525 -6.21 -43.90 -14.48
CA SER A 525 -5.31 -45.04 -14.28
C SER A 525 -5.93 -46.32 -14.82
N ASP A 526 -7.15 -46.65 -14.38
CA ASP A 526 -7.87 -47.87 -14.76
C ASP A 526 -8.16 -47.96 -16.27
N THR A 527 -8.46 -46.82 -16.91
CA THR A 527 -8.69 -46.75 -18.36
C THR A 527 -7.42 -46.58 -19.20
N GLY A 528 -6.24 -46.46 -18.58
CA GLY A 528 -4.99 -46.16 -19.29
C GLY A 528 -5.01 -44.82 -20.03
N SER A 529 -5.63 -43.80 -19.43
CA SER A 529 -5.77 -42.43 -19.92
C SER A 529 -4.70 -41.51 -19.28
N ARG A 530 -4.34 -40.41 -19.93
CA ARG A 530 -3.34 -39.43 -19.43
C ARG A 530 -3.96 -38.17 -18.83
N GLY A 531 -5.28 -38.03 -18.94
CA GLY A 531 -6.05 -36.84 -18.60
C GLY A 531 -7.38 -36.82 -19.35
N ILE A 532 -8.22 -35.85 -19.00
CA ILE A 532 -9.62 -35.72 -19.44
C ILE A 532 -9.82 -35.81 -20.96
N GLU A 533 -8.94 -35.19 -21.76
CA GLU A 533 -8.98 -35.23 -23.23
C GLU A 533 -8.88 -36.69 -23.72
N SER A 534 -7.79 -37.38 -23.36
CA SER A 534 -7.54 -38.79 -23.72
C SER A 534 -8.48 -39.82 -23.07
N TYR A 535 -9.33 -39.40 -22.13
CA TYR A 535 -10.42 -40.19 -21.56
C TYR A 535 -11.68 -40.00 -22.41
N ASN A 536 -12.08 -38.75 -22.67
CA ASN A 536 -13.25 -38.40 -23.50
C ASN A 536 -13.09 -38.80 -24.98
N GLU A 537 -11.85 -38.94 -25.47
CA GLU A 537 -11.52 -39.50 -26.80
C GLU A 537 -11.83 -41.00 -26.93
N LYS A 538 -11.93 -41.74 -25.82
CA LYS A 538 -12.24 -43.19 -25.81
C LYS A 538 -13.73 -43.50 -25.71
N LEU A 539 -14.56 -42.47 -25.54
CA LEU A 539 -16.00 -42.58 -25.37
C LEU A 539 -16.69 -42.13 -26.66
N ASP A 540 -17.56 -42.96 -27.22
CA ASP A 540 -18.34 -42.60 -28.40
C ASP A 540 -19.53 -41.71 -28.02
N ASP A 541 -20.22 -42.04 -26.93
CA ASP A 541 -21.41 -41.31 -26.45
C ASP A 541 -21.02 -39.97 -25.79
N PRO A 542 -21.66 -38.84 -26.15
CA PRO A 542 -21.47 -37.57 -25.46
C PRO A 542 -21.91 -37.56 -23.98
N GLU A 543 -22.93 -38.33 -23.58
CA GLU A 543 -23.46 -38.30 -22.20
C GLU A 543 -22.50 -38.92 -21.18
N ASP A 544 -21.69 -39.91 -21.60
CA ASP A 544 -20.64 -40.52 -20.78
C ASP A 544 -19.42 -39.60 -20.58
N LYS A 545 -19.30 -38.49 -21.32
CA LYS A 545 -18.08 -37.65 -21.33
C LYS A 545 -17.97 -36.80 -20.09
N MET A 546 -16.75 -36.73 -19.59
CA MET A 546 -16.41 -36.01 -18.38
C MET A 546 -16.37 -34.49 -18.65
N PRO A 547 -17.17 -33.66 -17.94
CA PRO A 547 -17.10 -32.21 -18.04
C PRO A 547 -15.79 -31.67 -17.47
N TYR A 548 -15.28 -30.60 -18.06
CA TYR A 548 -14.34 -29.72 -17.36
C TYR A 548 -15.05 -29.05 -16.16
N ILE A 549 -14.32 -28.77 -15.08
CA ILE A 549 -14.85 -27.99 -13.95
C ILE A 549 -14.07 -26.68 -13.84
N VAL A 550 -14.77 -25.54 -13.86
CA VAL A 550 -14.16 -24.23 -13.55
C VAL A 550 -14.66 -23.73 -12.21
N VAL A 551 -13.74 -23.68 -11.25
CA VAL A 551 -13.95 -23.16 -9.90
C VAL A 551 -13.62 -21.67 -9.90
N ILE A 552 -14.57 -20.83 -9.50
CA ILE A 552 -14.45 -19.37 -9.51
C ILE A 552 -14.70 -18.83 -8.11
N ILE A 553 -13.71 -18.13 -7.55
CA ILE A 553 -13.78 -17.47 -6.25
C ILE A 553 -13.73 -15.95 -6.50
N ASP A 554 -14.78 -15.21 -6.19
CA ASP A 554 -14.75 -13.74 -6.37
C ASP A 554 -13.78 -13.06 -5.39
N GLU A 555 -13.79 -13.46 -4.12
CA GLU A 555 -13.01 -12.81 -3.07
C GLU A 555 -12.31 -13.82 -2.17
N LEU A 556 -11.08 -14.18 -2.55
CA LEU A 556 -10.21 -15.04 -1.75
C LEU A 556 -9.98 -14.49 -0.34
N SER A 557 -9.88 -13.17 -0.15
CA SER A 557 -9.59 -12.60 1.19
C SER A 557 -10.64 -12.98 2.23
N ASP A 558 -11.89 -13.12 1.81
CA ASP A 558 -13.01 -13.37 2.71
C ASP A 558 -13.18 -14.88 3.00
N LEU A 559 -12.42 -15.74 2.30
CA LEU A 559 -12.18 -17.14 2.67
C LEU A 559 -10.95 -17.27 3.58
N MET A 560 -9.84 -16.64 3.20
CA MET A 560 -8.58 -16.64 3.98
C MET A 560 -8.73 -16.03 5.38
N MET A 561 -9.68 -15.10 5.57
CA MET A 561 -10.03 -14.55 6.89
C MET A 561 -10.81 -15.51 7.80
N VAL A 562 -11.24 -16.68 7.31
CA VAL A 562 -12.12 -17.62 8.04
C VAL A 562 -11.53 -19.02 8.16
N ALA A 563 -10.89 -19.53 7.10
CA ALA A 563 -10.33 -20.88 7.03
C ALA A 563 -9.03 -20.88 6.20
N ALA A 564 -8.03 -20.13 6.66
CA ALA A 564 -6.81 -19.83 5.88
C ALA A 564 -6.07 -21.10 5.42
N ASN A 565 -5.87 -22.05 6.34
CA ASN A 565 -5.06 -23.25 6.10
C ASN A 565 -5.76 -24.17 5.10
N GLU A 566 -7.03 -24.49 5.36
CA GLU A 566 -7.84 -25.40 4.55
C GLU A 566 -8.07 -24.84 3.15
N VAL A 567 -8.26 -23.53 3.02
CA VAL A 567 -8.42 -22.86 1.72
C VAL A 567 -7.10 -22.83 0.95
N GLU A 568 -5.97 -22.49 1.59
CA GLU A 568 -4.65 -22.49 0.94
C GLU A 568 -4.21 -23.90 0.51
N ASP A 569 -4.34 -24.91 1.39
CA ASP A 569 -3.96 -26.29 1.11
C ASP A 569 -4.78 -26.89 -0.04
N ASN A 570 -6.12 -26.72 -0.04
CA ASN A 570 -6.96 -27.19 -1.14
C ASN A 570 -6.66 -26.44 -2.46
N ILE A 571 -6.45 -25.12 -2.42
CA ILE A 571 -6.06 -24.34 -3.61
C ILE A 571 -4.71 -24.83 -4.16
N CYS A 572 -3.74 -25.12 -3.29
CA CYS A 572 -2.42 -25.60 -3.71
C CYS A 572 -2.48 -27.02 -4.28
N ARG A 573 -3.21 -27.95 -3.63
CA ARG A 573 -3.43 -29.33 -4.11
C ARG A 573 -4.08 -29.33 -5.50
N LEU A 574 -5.13 -28.54 -5.69
CA LEU A 574 -5.78 -28.37 -7.00
C LEU A 574 -4.82 -27.73 -8.01
N ALA A 575 -4.16 -26.62 -7.68
CA ALA A 575 -3.30 -25.91 -8.63
C ALA A 575 -2.06 -26.72 -9.07
N GLN A 576 -1.62 -27.70 -8.29
CA GLN A 576 -0.51 -28.59 -8.63
C GLN A 576 -0.90 -29.75 -9.55
N MET A 577 -2.06 -30.36 -9.34
CA MET A 577 -2.42 -31.64 -9.99
C MET A 577 -3.62 -31.53 -10.95
N SER A 578 -4.56 -30.63 -10.70
CA SER A 578 -5.91 -30.72 -11.28
C SER A 578 -6.01 -30.39 -12.78
N ARG A 579 -4.93 -29.90 -13.40
CA ARG A 579 -4.82 -29.68 -14.85
C ARG A 579 -5.26 -30.88 -15.68
N ALA A 580 -4.73 -32.07 -15.41
CA ALA A 580 -5.02 -33.26 -16.22
C ALA A 580 -6.42 -33.81 -15.93
N ALA A 581 -6.95 -33.57 -14.73
CA ALA A 581 -8.34 -33.83 -14.35
C ALA A 581 -9.36 -32.90 -15.05
N GLY A 582 -8.92 -31.90 -15.81
CA GLY A 582 -9.82 -30.93 -16.45
C GLY A 582 -10.48 -29.97 -15.46
N ILE A 583 -9.86 -29.75 -14.30
CA ILE A 583 -10.35 -28.86 -13.26
C ILE A 583 -9.45 -27.63 -13.24
N HIS A 584 -10.05 -26.45 -13.19
CA HIS A 584 -9.35 -25.18 -13.32
C HIS A 584 -9.87 -24.15 -12.32
N LEU A 585 -8.98 -23.24 -11.88
CA LEU A 585 -9.28 -22.22 -10.87
C LEU A 585 -9.23 -20.82 -11.50
N ILE A 586 -10.23 -19.99 -11.22
CA ILE A 586 -10.19 -18.54 -11.43
C ILE A 586 -10.37 -17.92 -10.03
N ILE A 587 -9.26 -17.52 -9.42
CA ILE A 587 -9.25 -17.00 -8.05
C ILE A 587 -9.09 -15.49 -8.12
N ALA A 588 -10.00 -14.75 -7.50
CA ALA A 588 -9.97 -13.30 -7.53
C ALA A 588 -9.89 -12.67 -6.13
N THR A 589 -9.36 -11.44 -6.07
CA THR A 589 -9.26 -10.67 -4.82
C THR A 589 -9.21 -9.16 -5.06
N GLN A 590 -9.87 -8.39 -4.19
CA GLN A 590 -9.75 -6.94 -4.09
C GLN A 590 -8.66 -6.50 -3.09
N ARG A 591 -8.05 -7.45 -2.37
CA ARG A 591 -6.99 -7.23 -1.37
C ARG A 591 -5.68 -7.91 -1.78
N PRO A 592 -4.82 -7.25 -2.57
CA PRO A 592 -3.51 -7.78 -2.98
C PRO A 592 -2.43 -7.63 -1.90
N SER A 593 -2.68 -8.16 -0.69
CA SER A 593 -1.66 -8.30 0.37
C SER A 593 -0.99 -9.68 0.31
N VAL A 594 0.19 -9.80 0.93
CA VAL A 594 0.97 -11.05 0.96
C VAL A 594 0.25 -12.16 1.74
N ASP A 595 -0.62 -11.78 2.68
CA ASP A 595 -1.40 -12.67 3.54
C ASP A 595 -2.62 -13.27 2.83
N VAL A 596 -3.00 -12.71 1.66
CA VAL A 596 -4.07 -13.24 0.78
C VAL A 596 -3.47 -13.84 -0.49
N ILE A 597 -2.43 -13.21 -1.06
CA ILE A 597 -1.70 -13.70 -2.23
C ILE A 597 -0.34 -14.21 -1.75
N THR A 598 -0.37 -15.40 -1.15
CA THR A 598 0.78 -16.02 -0.48
C THR A 598 1.86 -16.48 -1.46
N GLY A 599 3.02 -16.87 -0.92
CA GLY A 599 4.09 -17.49 -1.71
C GLY A 599 3.66 -18.81 -2.37
N LEU A 600 2.85 -19.64 -1.71
CA LEU A 600 2.41 -20.94 -2.23
C LEU A 600 1.37 -20.76 -3.35
N ILE A 601 0.38 -19.88 -3.14
CA ILE A 601 -0.63 -19.56 -4.17
C ILE A 601 0.06 -19.01 -5.42
N LYS A 602 1.08 -18.15 -5.30
CA LYS A 602 1.84 -17.65 -6.45
C LYS A 602 2.75 -18.66 -7.12
N ALA A 603 3.30 -19.62 -6.37
CA ALA A 603 4.12 -20.68 -6.93
C ALA A 603 3.30 -21.64 -7.81
N ASN A 604 2.06 -21.94 -7.38
CA ASN A 604 1.18 -22.87 -8.09
C ASN A 604 0.27 -22.19 -9.13
N ILE A 605 0.02 -20.87 -9.03
CA ILE A 605 -0.79 -20.09 -9.99
C ILE A 605 0.09 -19.06 -10.74
N PRO A 606 0.71 -19.46 -11.87
CA PRO A 606 1.63 -18.61 -12.63
C PRO A 606 0.93 -17.62 -13.58
N SER A 607 -0.32 -17.89 -14.01
CA SER A 607 -1.07 -17.02 -14.92
C SER A 607 -1.87 -15.99 -14.13
N ARG A 608 -1.70 -14.69 -14.41
CA ARG A 608 -2.23 -13.63 -13.55
C ARG A 608 -2.74 -12.41 -14.31
N ILE A 609 -3.79 -11.79 -13.79
CA ILE A 609 -4.33 -10.50 -14.24
C ILE A 609 -4.23 -9.52 -13.05
N SER A 610 -3.63 -8.36 -13.28
CA SER A 610 -3.75 -7.21 -12.40
C SER A 610 -4.53 -6.10 -13.10
N PHE A 611 -5.69 -5.75 -12.55
CA PHE A 611 -6.31 -4.45 -12.80
C PHE A 611 -5.57 -3.35 -12.00
N ALA A 612 -6.05 -2.11 -12.12
CA ALA A 612 -5.49 -0.98 -11.38
C ALA A 612 -5.47 -1.19 -9.87
N VAL A 613 -4.33 -0.88 -9.26
CA VAL A 613 -4.07 -0.98 -7.81
C VAL A 613 -3.57 0.34 -7.23
N SER A 614 -3.59 0.46 -5.90
CA SER A 614 -3.26 1.71 -5.20
C SER A 614 -1.75 2.00 -5.15
N SER A 615 -0.90 0.98 -5.25
CA SER A 615 0.54 1.12 -5.05
C SER A 615 1.38 0.12 -5.86
N ALA A 616 2.65 0.49 -6.10
CA ALA A 616 3.63 -0.40 -6.71
C ALA A 616 4.03 -1.59 -5.80
N THR A 617 3.66 -1.57 -4.51
CA THR A 617 3.73 -2.74 -3.62
C THR A 617 2.64 -3.74 -3.97
N ASP A 618 1.39 -3.30 -4.11
CA ASP A 618 0.26 -4.15 -4.54
C ASP A 618 0.55 -4.81 -5.90
N SER A 619 1.08 -4.03 -6.86
CA SER A 619 1.48 -4.55 -8.18
C SER A 619 2.52 -5.66 -8.06
N ARG A 620 3.49 -5.53 -7.15
CA ARG A 620 4.49 -6.57 -6.88
C ARG A 620 3.91 -7.77 -6.14
N THR A 621 2.89 -7.59 -5.29
CA THR A 621 2.20 -8.73 -4.71
C THR A 621 1.63 -9.62 -5.81
N ILE A 622 0.97 -9.03 -6.82
CA ILE A 622 0.28 -9.76 -7.90
C ILE A 622 1.25 -10.26 -8.99
N LEU A 623 2.00 -9.34 -9.60
CA LEU A 623 2.76 -9.58 -10.84
C LEU A 623 4.27 -9.83 -10.60
N ASP A 624 4.72 -9.82 -9.35
CA ASP A 624 6.15 -9.79 -8.95
C ASP A 624 6.93 -8.57 -9.48
N MET A 625 6.24 -7.61 -10.12
CA MET A 625 6.79 -6.37 -10.67
C MET A 625 5.86 -5.16 -10.51
N GLY A 626 6.40 -3.94 -10.62
CA GLY A 626 5.60 -2.71 -10.67
C GLY A 626 4.99 -2.46 -12.06
N GLY A 627 3.95 -1.64 -12.11
CA GLY A 627 3.30 -1.19 -13.34
C GLY A 627 1.77 -1.16 -13.27
N ALA A 628 1.14 -1.97 -12.41
CA ALA A 628 -0.32 -2.00 -12.28
C ALA A 628 -0.87 -0.75 -11.55
N GLU A 629 -0.05 -0.06 -10.78
CA GLU A 629 -0.35 1.26 -10.20
C GLU A 629 -0.48 2.37 -11.25
N LYS A 630 0.01 2.14 -12.48
CA LYS A 630 -0.08 3.07 -13.63
C LYS A 630 -1.29 2.80 -14.55
N LEU A 631 -2.16 1.87 -14.17
CA LEU A 631 -3.38 1.55 -14.91
C LEU A 631 -4.49 2.55 -14.59
N LEU A 632 -5.38 2.74 -15.56
CA LEU A 632 -6.41 3.79 -15.55
C LEU A 632 -7.67 3.39 -14.77
N GLY A 633 -7.88 2.08 -14.58
CA GLY A 633 -9.14 1.49 -14.10
C GLY A 633 -10.09 1.20 -15.27
N LYS A 634 -11.39 1.02 -14.99
CA LYS A 634 -12.42 0.74 -16.02
C LYS A 634 -12.07 -0.42 -16.97
N GLY A 635 -11.40 -1.46 -16.46
CA GLY A 635 -11.00 -2.63 -17.25
C GLY A 635 -9.58 -2.58 -17.84
N ASP A 636 -8.84 -1.47 -17.74
CA ASP A 636 -7.41 -1.42 -18.09
C ASP A 636 -6.60 -2.32 -17.14
N MET A 637 -5.91 -3.32 -17.71
CA MET A 637 -5.23 -4.39 -16.97
C MET A 637 -3.86 -4.76 -17.55
N LEU A 638 -3.05 -5.41 -16.71
CA LEU A 638 -1.85 -6.15 -17.09
C LEU A 638 -2.11 -7.67 -16.96
N PHE A 639 -2.00 -8.40 -18.07
CA PHE A 639 -2.12 -9.85 -18.14
C PHE A 639 -0.73 -10.48 -18.29
N ALA A 640 -0.35 -11.32 -17.33
CA ALA A 640 0.84 -12.15 -17.33
C ALA A 640 0.43 -13.63 -17.55
N PRO A 641 0.34 -14.11 -18.79
CA PRO A 641 0.16 -15.53 -19.07
C PRO A 641 1.42 -16.32 -18.72
N VAL A 642 1.25 -17.57 -18.28
CA VAL A 642 2.38 -18.47 -18.01
C VAL A 642 3.30 -18.60 -19.23
N GLY A 643 4.61 -18.46 -19.00
CA GLY A 643 5.64 -18.53 -20.05
C GLY A 643 6.06 -17.18 -20.66
N MET A 644 5.31 -16.09 -20.45
CA MET A 644 5.76 -14.74 -20.86
C MET A 644 6.59 -14.05 -19.78
N GLN A 645 7.66 -13.35 -20.19
CA GLN A 645 8.56 -12.60 -19.28
C GLN A 645 8.05 -11.20 -18.88
N LYS A 646 7.11 -10.63 -19.65
CA LYS A 646 6.51 -9.31 -19.42
C LYS A 646 4.99 -9.44 -19.55
N PRO A 647 4.19 -8.77 -18.71
CA PRO A 647 2.74 -8.72 -18.90
C PRO A 647 2.37 -7.87 -20.12
N GLN A 648 1.38 -8.34 -20.87
CA GLN A 648 0.71 -7.58 -21.92
C GLN A 648 -0.34 -6.66 -21.29
N ARG A 649 -0.47 -5.42 -21.78
CA ARG A 649 -1.53 -4.49 -21.34
C ARG A 649 -2.75 -4.66 -22.24
N ILE A 650 -3.92 -4.79 -21.64
CA ILE A 650 -5.18 -5.10 -22.31
C ILE A 650 -6.25 -4.16 -21.76
N GLN A 651 -7.07 -3.58 -22.65
CA GLN A 651 -8.34 -2.98 -22.25
C GLN A 651 -9.39 -4.08 -22.20
N GLY A 652 -9.84 -4.40 -20.99
CA GLY A 652 -10.83 -5.43 -20.73
C GLY A 652 -12.15 -5.21 -21.46
N ALA A 653 -12.75 -6.33 -21.87
CA ALA A 653 -14.10 -6.38 -22.39
C ALA A 653 -15.12 -5.91 -21.33
N PHE A 654 -16.16 -5.23 -21.78
CA PHE A 654 -17.25 -4.74 -20.95
C PHE A 654 -18.57 -5.44 -21.28
N LEU A 655 -19.24 -5.93 -20.24
CA LEU A 655 -20.64 -6.37 -20.25
C LEU A 655 -21.46 -5.42 -19.39
N THR A 656 -22.69 -5.15 -19.81
CA THR A 656 -23.71 -4.52 -18.97
C THR A 656 -24.45 -5.56 -18.13
N ASP A 657 -24.96 -5.16 -16.96
CA ASP A 657 -25.82 -5.99 -16.11
C ASP A 657 -27.03 -6.55 -16.87
N LYS A 658 -27.55 -5.78 -17.85
CA LYS A 658 -28.64 -6.23 -18.72
C LYS A 658 -28.21 -7.38 -19.62
N GLU A 659 -27.05 -7.29 -20.28
CA GLU A 659 -26.55 -8.39 -21.13
C GLU A 659 -26.29 -9.65 -20.28
N ILE A 660 -25.74 -9.51 -19.07
CA ILE A 660 -25.56 -10.65 -18.16
C ILE A 660 -26.94 -11.26 -17.79
N SER A 661 -27.95 -10.43 -17.53
CA SER A 661 -29.32 -10.89 -17.27
C SER A 661 -29.97 -11.56 -18.49
N ASP A 662 -29.81 -11.00 -19.69
CA ASP A 662 -30.37 -11.54 -20.94
C ASP A 662 -29.72 -12.90 -21.28
N ILE A 663 -28.39 -13.01 -21.13
CA ILE A 663 -27.63 -14.26 -21.32
C ILE A 663 -28.05 -15.31 -20.28
N THR A 664 -28.10 -14.95 -18.99
CA THR A 664 -28.42 -15.91 -17.93
C THR A 664 -29.88 -16.35 -17.94
N ALA A 665 -30.83 -15.51 -18.36
CA ALA A 665 -32.21 -15.92 -18.63
C ALA A 665 -32.25 -16.93 -19.80
N PHE A 666 -31.64 -16.60 -20.94
CA PHE A 666 -31.61 -17.47 -22.13
C PHE A 666 -31.04 -18.86 -21.87
N VAL A 667 -30.08 -19.00 -20.94
CA VAL A 667 -29.54 -20.31 -20.55
C VAL A 667 -30.43 -21.05 -19.54
N LYS A 668 -31.06 -20.34 -18.58
CA LYS A 668 -31.96 -20.95 -17.57
C LYS A 668 -33.30 -21.41 -18.15
N ASP A 669 -33.80 -20.73 -19.19
CA ASP A 669 -35.04 -21.09 -19.87
C ASP A 669 -34.93 -22.40 -20.68
N GLN A 670 -33.72 -22.92 -20.90
CA GLN A 670 -33.46 -24.14 -21.68
C GLN A 670 -33.30 -25.41 -20.82
N ALA A 671 -32.69 -25.30 -19.62
CA ALA A 671 -32.46 -26.46 -18.75
C ALA A 671 -32.37 -26.05 -17.27
N THR A 672 -32.92 -26.91 -16.40
CA THR A 672 -32.85 -26.76 -14.94
C THR A 672 -31.46 -27.13 -14.39
N ALA A 673 -31.10 -26.56 -13.24
CA ALA A 673 -29.85 -26.89 -12.56
C ALA A 673 -29.96 -28.21 -11.77
N GLU A 674 -29.26 -29.23 -12.25
CA GLU A 674 -29.01 -30.48 -11.54
C GLU A 674 -27.70 -30.37 -10.77
N TYR A 675 -27.81 -30.22 -9.45
CA TYR A 675 -26.64 -30.09 -8.57
C TYR A 675 -26.09 -31.48 -8.24
N LYS A 676 -24.78 -31.68 -8.45
CA LYS A 676 -24.04 -32.89 -8.04
C LYS A 676 -23.63 -32.89 -6.57
N ILE A 677 -23.66 -31.72 -5.92
CA ILE A 677 -23.39 -31.54 -4.50
C ILE A 677 -24.58 -30.75 -3.94
N GLU A 678 -25.44 -31.39 -3.14
CA GLU A 678 -26.56 -30.71 -2.51
C GLU A 678 -26.12 -29.90 -1.28
N LYS A 679 -26.98 -28.99 -0.81
CA LYS A 679 -26.66 -28.11 0.33
C LYS A 679 -26.43 -28.85 1.64
N ASP A 680 -26.98 -30.06 1.74
CA ASP A 680 -26.97 -30.89 2.93
C ASP A 680 -25.77 -31.87 2.94
N ASP A 681 -25.23 -32.22 1.76
CA ASP A 681 -23.92 -32.87 1.61
C ASP A 681 -22.79 -31.95 2.08
N ILE A 682 -22.95 -30.65 1.87
CA ILE A 682 -22.04 -29.61 2.37
C ILE A 682 -22.26 -29.44 3.88
N LYS A 683 -21.76 -30.42 4.65
CA LYS A 683 -21.44 -30.26 6.06
C LYS A 683 -20.78 -28.91 6.28
N GLU A 684 -21.10 -28.25 7.38
CA GLU A 684 -20.26 -27.11 7.79
C GLU A 684 -18.84 -27.60 8.06
N VAL A 685 -17.87 -26.70 7.95
CA VAL A 685 -16.60 -26.94 8.64
C VAL A 685 -16.98 -26.92 10.11
N GLU A 686 -17.06 -28.12 10.69
CA GLU A 686 -16.65 -28.32 12.07
C GLU A 686 -15.27 -27.69 12.15
N LEU A 687 -15.24 -26.44 12.62
CA LEU A 687 -14.04 -25.89 13.20
C LEU A 687 -13.81 -26.77 14.40
N SER A 688 -13.00 -27.79 14.20
CA SER A 688 -12.23 -28.36 15.27
C SER A 688 -11.50 -27.19 15.93
N ILE A 689 -12.06 -26.77 17.06
CA ILE A 689 -11.29 -26.82 18.30
C ILE A 689 -10.60 -28.19 18.22
N ILE A 690 -9.28 -28.18 17.94
CA ILE A 690 -8.56 -29.40 17.59
C ILE A 690 -8.45 -30.20 18.89
N ASP A 691 -9.41 -31.10 19.09
CA ASP A 691 -9.40 -32.08 20.16
C ASP A 691 -8.10 -32.88 20.00
N ASP A 692 -7.25 -32.85 21.03
CA ASP A 692 -5.82 -33.04 20.86
C ASP A 692 -5.42 -34.47 20.46
N GLU A 693 -5.26 -34.71 19.16
CA GLU A 693 -4.06 -35.42 18.69
C GLU A 693 -2.86 -34.48 18.89
N GLN A 694 -2.44 -34.39 20.16
CA GLN A 694 -1.31 -33.61 20.63
C GLN A 694 -0.10 -33.96 19.77
N ASP A 695 0.47 -32.96 19.08
CA ASP A 695 1.47 -33.16 18.01
C ASP A 695 2.58 -34.11 18.49
N GLU A 696 2.99 -35.09 17.67
CA GLU A 696 4.01 -36.10 18.03
C GLU A 696 5.32 -35.51 18.59
N LEU A 697 5.61 -34.23 18.27
CA LEU A 697 6.79 -33.50 18.70
C LEU A 697 6.49 -32.47 19.81
N TYR A 698 5.27 -32.46 20.38
CA TYR A 698 4.84 -31.47 21.38
C TYR A 698 5.67 -31.53 22.65
N GLU A 699 5.84 -32.72 23.25
CA GLU A 699 6.71 -32.87 24.42
C GLU A 699 8.13 -32.38 24.15
N GLU A 700 8.72 -32.73 23.00
CA GLU A 700 10.08 -32.34 22.65
C GLU A 700 10.15 -30.83 22.40
N ALA A 701 9.11 -30.24 21.80
CA ALA A 701 8.97 -28.80 21.62
C ALA A 701 8.87 -28.07 22.97
N VAL A 702 8.06 -28.55 23.92
CA VAL A 702 7.93 -28.02 25.29
C VAL A 702 9.29 -28.07 25.99
N LYS A 703 9.93 -29.25 26.00
CA LYS A 703 11.28 -29.48 26.56
C LYS A 703 12.33 -28.55 25.95
N LEU A 704 12.27 -28.28 24.65
CA LEU A 704 13.16 -27.34 23.95
C LEU A 704 12.82 -25.87 24.21
N VAL A 705 11.55 -25.52 24.42
CA VAL A 705 11.09 -24.15 24.65
C VAL A 705 11.47 -23.68 26.05
N VAL A 706 11.16 -24.48 27.08
CA VAL A 706 11.49 -24.14 28.48
C VAL A 706 13.01 -24.08 28.68
N LYS A 707 13.76 -25.02 28.10
CA LYS A 707 15.23 -25.03 28.15
C LYS A 707 15.91 -23.88 27.39
N TYR A 708 15.20 -23.16 26.51
CA TYR A 708 15.80 -22.11 25.68
C TYR A 708 14.94 -20.85 25.54
N ARG A 709 13.98 -20.85 24.60
CA ARG A 709 13.06 -19.71 24.33
C ARG A 709 11.94 -20.11 23.37
N ALA A 710 10.73 -19.64 23.65
CA ALA A 710 9.56 -19.81 22.80
C ALA A 710 9.70 -19.02 21.47
N SER A 711 10.22 -19.65 20.42
CA SER A 711 10.33 -19.01 19.10
C SER A 711 10.26 -20.01 17.95
N ILE A 712 9.39 -19.71 16.98
CA ILE A 712 9.13 -20.52 15.77
C ILE A 712 10.45 -20.90 15.06
N SER A 713 11.32 -19.92 14.80
CA SER A 713 12.62 -20.11 14.15
C SER A 713 13.69 -20.84 14.99
N MET A 714 13.38 -21.20 16.24
CA MET A 714 14.15 -22.19 17.00
C MET A 714 13.61 -23.60 16.75
N LEU A 715 12.31 -23.83 16.94
CA LEU A 715 11.68 -25.14 16.74
C LEU A 715 11.90 -25.67 15.32
N GLN A 716 11.72 -24.84 14.29
CA GLN A 716 12.02 -25.19 12.89
C GLN A 716 13.44 -25.72 12.66
N ARG A 717 14.43 -25.27 13.47
CA ARG A 717 15.84 -25.68 13.34
C ARG A 717 16.27 -26.79 14.31
N ARG A 718 15.48 -27.06 15.35
CA ARG A 718 15.73 -28.13 16.33
C ARG A 718 14.99 -29.41 15.96
N LEU A 719 13.72 -29.29 15.60
CA LEU A 719 12.81 -30.38 15.24
C LEU A 719 12.70 -30.59 13.72
N HIS A 720 13.40 -29.79 12.91
CA HIS A 720 13.39 -29.84 11.44
C HIS A 720 12.01 -29.65 10.76
N ILE A 721 11.06 -29.04 11.47
CA ILE A 721 9.67 -28.82 11.02
C ILE A 721 9.44 -27.51 10.23
N GLY A 722 8.36 -27.47 9.46
CA GLY A 722 7.90 -26.29 8.72
C GLY A 722 7.33 -25.17 9.62
N HIS A 723 7.26 -23.94 9.08
CA HIS A 723 6.84 -22.76 9.83
C HIS A 723 5.45 -22.91 10.45
N SER A 724 4.46 -23.41 9.70
CA SER A 724 3.06 -23.53 10.16
C SER A 724 2.83 -24.64 11.20
N ARG A 725 3.76 -25.60 11.36
CA ARG A 725 3.77 -26.58 12.47
C ARG A 725 4.49 -25.99 13.70
N ALA A 726 5.62 -25.32 13.48
CA ALA A 726 6.35 -24.60 14.54
C ALA A 726 5.62 -23.36 15.10
N ALA A 727 4.66 -22.80 14.36
CA ALA A 727 3.69 -21.81 14.85
C ALA A 727 2.67 -22.49 15.77
N ARG A 728 1.91 -23.47 15.26
CA ARG A 728 0.94 -24.26 16.04
C ARG A 728 1.49 -24.76 17.37
N LEU A 729 2.67 -25.40 17.38
CA LEU A 729 3.32 -25.84 18.63
C LEU A 729 3.55 -24.70 19.65
N ILE A 730 3.86 -23.49 19.19
CA ILE A 730 4.07 -22.32 20.05
C ILE A 730 2.74 -21.68 20.48
N ASP A 731 1.69 -21.84 19.68
CA ASP A 731 0.33 -21.35 19.94
C ASP A 731 -0.41 -22.27 20.93
N SER A 732 -0.34 -23.60 20.78
CA SER A 732 -0.83 -24.56 21.79
C SER A 732 -0.13 -24.38 23.15
N MET A 733 1.16 -24.05 23.16
CA MET A 733 1.85 -23.70 24.42
C MET A 733 1.36 -22.38 25.06
N GLU A 734 0.69 -21.49 24.32
CA GLU A 734 0.03 -20.29 24.90
C GLU A 734 -1.34 -20.66 25.49
N GLU A 735 -2.02 -21.65 24.92
CA GLU A 735 -3.28 -22.20 25.42
C GLU A 735 -3.06 -23.05 26.69
N ASP A 736 -2.00 -23.88 26.73
CA ASP A 736 -1.51 -24.62 27.91
C ASP A 736 -0.87 -23.71 28.98
N GLY A 737 -0.71 -22.41 28.73
CA GLY A 737 -0.08 -21.47 29.66
C GLY A 737 1.44 -21.63 29.85
N ILE A 738 2.10 -22.49 29.07
CA ILE A 738 3.56 -22.72 29.09
C ILE A 738 4.33 -21.49 28.57
N VAL A 739 3.74 -20.73 27.63
CA VAL A 739 4.32 -19.50 27.09
C VAL A 739 3.34 -18.33 27.14
N GLY A 740 3.88 -17.13 27.37
CA GLY A 740 3.12 -15.89 27.39
C GLY A 740 2.72 -15.40 25.99
N PRO A 741 1.80 -14.43 25.92
CA PRO A 741 1.06 -14.15 24.69
C PRO A 741 1.88 -13.58 23.53
N TYR A 742 1.31 -13.66 22.33
CA TYR A 742 1.97 -13.33 21.05
C TYR A 742 2.81 -12.03 21.06
N ALA A 743 4.14 -12.18 21.04
CA ALA A 743 5.13 -11.11 21.17
C ALA A 743 5.61 -10.51 19.83
N GLY A 744 4.90 -10.76 18.72
CA GLY A 744 5.31 -10.32 17.38
C GLY A 744 6.54 -11.07 16.87
N SER A 745 7.54 -10.33 16.36
CA SER A 745 8.79 -10.91 15.84
C SER A 745 9.82 -11.28 16.92
N LYS A 746 9.50 -11.11 18.20
CA LYS A 746 10.32 -11.55 19.33
C LYS A 746 9.92 -12.96 19.78
N PRO A 747 10.82 -13.72 20.43
CA PRO A 747 10.39 -14.88 21.21
C PRO A 747 9.29 -14.49 22.20
N ARG A 748 8.31 -15.38 22.39
CA ARG A 748 7.36 -15.29 23.50
C ARG A 748 8.11 -15.49 24.83
N GLN A 749 7.53 -15.00 25.92
CA GLN A 749 8.01 -15.30 27.26
C GLN A 749 7.70 -16.76 27.59
N VAL A 750 8.58 -17.46 28.30
CA VAL A 750 8.25 -18.75 28.93
C VAL A 750 7.71 -18.46 30.33
N LEU A 751 6.67 -19.18 30.76
CA LEU A 751 5.99 -18.97 32.05
C LEU A 751 6.26 -20.08 33.07
N VAL A 752 6.90 -21.18 32.64
CA VAL A 752 7.15 -22.42 33.38
C VAL A 752 8.67 -22.62 33.56
N GLU A 753 9.12 -23.07 34.74
CA GLU A 753 10.53 -23.38 35.02
C GLU A 753 10.88 -24.84 34.62
N GLU A 754 12.18 -25.19 34.55
CA GLU A 754 12.60 -26.54 34.09
C GLU A 754 12.26 -27.67 35.10
N ASP A 755 11.99 -27.33 36.37
CA ASP A 755 11.62 -28.28 37.44
C ASP A 755 10.13 -28.67 37.43
N ASP A 756 9.22 -27.80 36.96
CA ASP A 756 7.77 -28.04 36.92
C ASP A 756 7.34 -28.97 35.77
N LEU A 757 8.27 -29.22 34.84
CA LEU A 757 8.00 -29.79 33.52
C LEU A 757 7.41 -31.21 33.57
N GLU A 758 7.87 -32.06 34.49
CA GLU A 758 7.38 -33.44 34.60
C GLU A 758 5.96 -33.49 35.16
N ALA A 759 5.56 -32.57 36.04
CA ALA A 759 4.20 -32.51 36.58
C ALA A 759 3.20 -32.01 35.54
N ILE A 760 3.58 -31.03 34.71
CA ILE A 760 2.77 -30.51 33.60
C ILE A 760 2.57 -31.60 32.53
N LEU A 761 3.64 -32.29 32.12
CA LEU A 761 3.56 -33.34 31.10
C LEU A 761 2.78 -34.59 31.57
N ASN A 762 2.70 -34.84 32.87
CA ASN A 762 1.85 -35.90 33.44
C ASN A 762 0.40 -35.46 33.71
N GLY A 763 0.05 -34.18 33.52
CA GLY A 763 -1.29 -33.64 33.79
C GLY A 763 -1.61 -33.48 35.29
N GLU A 764 -0.60 -33.41 36.16
CA GLU A 764 -0.76 -33.32 37.62
C GLU A 764 -0.64 -31.86 38.15
N TYR A 765 -0.50 -30.87 37.26
CA TYR A 765 -0.22 -29.48 37.62
C TYR A 765 -1.49 -28.65 37.92
N ASP A 766 -2.09 -28.87 39.09
CA ASP A 766 -3.18 -28.04 39.61
C ASP A 766 -2.72 -26.58 39.82
N ASN A 767 -3.39 -25.63 39.18
CA ASN A 767 -3.09 -24.20 39.31
C ASN A 767 -3.41 -23.68 40.73
N GLU A 768 -2.39 -23.46 41.58
CA GLU A 768 -2.56 -22.90 42.94
C GLU A 768 -3.34 -21.57 42.97
N ALA A 769 -3.35 -20.82 41.86
CA ALA A 769 -4.13 -19.60 41.69
C ALA A 769 -5.64 -19.79 41.93
N GLU A 770 -6.22 -20.96 41.63
CA GLU A 770 -7.64 -21.26 41.91
C GLU A 770 -7.92 -21.57 43.39
N ALA A 771 -6.91 -21.83 44.21
CA ALA A 771 -7.06 -22.13 45.63
C ALA A 771 -7.19 -20.87 46.49
N GLU A 772 -6.57 -19.75 46.10
CA GLU A 772 -6.60 -18.51 46.89
C GLU A 772 -7.95 -17.77 46.79
N GLU A 773 -8.63 -17.75 45.64
CA GLU A 773 -9.96 -17.13 45.52
C GLU A 773 -11.01 -17.85 46.39
N LYS A 774 -11.01 -19.19 46.36
CA LYS A 774 -11.96 -20.01 47.14
C LYS A 774 -11.78 -19.82 48.65
N ASN A 775 -10.54 -19.64 49.12
CA ASN A 775 -10.27 -19.37 50.54
C ASN A 775 -10.65 -17.95 50.99
N ASN A 776 -10.46 -16.92 50.15
CA ASN A 776 -10.88 -15.55 50.49
C ASN A 776 -12.41 -15.38 50.57
N THR A 777 -13.18 -16.13 49.77
CA THR A 777 -14.65 -16.08 49.79
C THR A 777 -15.33 -16.72 51.01
N GLN A 778 -14.60 -17.39 51.91
CA GLN A 778 -15.17 -17.96 53.15
C GLN A 778 -14.90 -17.14 54.43
N ASN A 779 -14.16 -16.04 54.36
CA ASN A 779 -13.84 -15.16 55.49
C ASN A 779 -14.30 -13.69 55.28
N SER A 780 -15.37 -13.48 54.50
CA SER A 780 -15.98 -12.17 54.22
C SER A 780 -17.42 -12.09 54.75
#